data_AF-I0UWP2-F1
#
_entry.id   AF-I0UWP2-F1
#
_cell.length_a   1.000
_cell.length_b   1.000
_cell.length_c   1.000
_cell.angle_alpha   90.00
_cell.angle_beta   90.00
_cell.angle_gamma   90.00
#
_symmetry.space_group_name_H-M   'P 1'
#
loop_
_entity.id
_entity.type
_entity.pdbx_description
1 polymer ?
#
loop_
_entity_poly.entity_id
_entity_poly.type
_entity_poly.pdbx_seq_one_letter_code
_entity_poly.pdbx_strand_id
1 'polypeptide(L)'
;AEPALGRIAVLSGPATAGIAEHLARALPGVTVVDPAAPQESPVEAGTVVDLTGCAAGTGLGAWLPWVQRVCARATRVLGVTRDLDSAAPHATRVAGLYAMLGHESARVRSTHVDLDTLDDATAAAHLLTELRAGDAADRVRYREGRRWRPVLREETPASVAPPVFGPGEVLVVTGGTRGVGLAAARHAVTAWGVRDLLLIGRDRLPGRAEWEARSRHDDALGRKLRGLLDLAASGARVRVESLPLDETATEEALTGLLREAGPIGGVLHAAGVVDTETLSWTRKTPASVRRVLAPKVDGAEALLRAVENVASDHPVRFVVLFSSVASALPALAVGQSDYAMANSHLDHLARRPSATWVVSVRWPSWDGIGMGAAGTGPAYQAAGLAPLSEREGLRVLDLAASGAVGPVVLPVVPADDRPAGRLGVLSGQAATAAAPTVPSSPLAPSSQSGAAGLGGQAGHAQAEAIKHGTGREASAVAEWLLDLVAERFEFDRDRLDADTPIQDYGTDSITLVELTRTAASRLGVELDPSILIEHPTAAGFGDWLAATFPDVVRAEFGETRPVAAAIAPAPTVVAKVGDNAATTGNTGENGNSMSDGNLAANGNAAYDGNAGYPESAENTGDPATTDPVTAQGTAVPDIRDTDLAIVGLSCRFPGASDPDAYWNLLAQGRSAIAPVDPGRWPGQSDSSGAGFHAGLLADAAREFDPAYFHIGDEDAAAMDPQALLLLEETLFAFCEAGYRTDEVKGAEIGVYIGGRSARLPARERVLASRNPVVLGQNYLAATVSRYFDLRGPSVVVDTACSSALVALNLAAQALRAGEIEAAVVGGVTLIEGPAAHQVFAQRGLLTPTPEFHAFDRRAGGFVPAEGAGVVVVRRLSDAASNGDRIIAVIKGIAVNNDGRTVGPATPNLLTQQAVLSRALAASGYRPGEVGYVEANASGSPVTDLIELKAIRAVYRAESTADCVLGSVKPNIGHPQCAEGVAGLIKVAMMLQKGRRVPYLSGQQPPEHIDLDASPFRFERTEAPWHGPRVAALNSFGDGGTNAHVVLAAWTEQQGQQGQQGRRIPLPRPALARRRIESAG
;
A
#
# COMPACT_ATOMS: atom_id res chain seq x y z
N ALA A 1 20.25 31.34 10.78
CA ALA A 1 19.82 32.04 9.54
C ALA A 1 18.31 32.24 9.66
N GLU A 2 17.82 33.48 9.54
CA GLU A 2 16.37 33.71 9.51
C GLU A 2 15.77 32.99 8.29
N PRO A 3 14.62 32.31 8.42
CA PRO A 3 13.96 31.72 7.26
C PRO A 3 13.59 32.85 6.28
N ALA A 4 14.01 32.73 5.02
CA ALA A 4 13.64 33.68 3.99
C ALA A 4 12.12 33.61 3.76
N LEU A 5 11.37 34.59 4.29
CA LEU A 5 9.91 34.65 4.24
C LEU A 5 9.35 34.85 2.82
N GLY A 6 10.20 35.17 1.84
CA GLY A 6 9.80 35.40 0.45
C GLY A 6 8.80 36.57 0.32
N ARG A 7 8.03 36.57 -0.77
CA ARG A 7 6.88 37.49 -0.94
C ARG A 7 5.76 37.09 0.04
N ILE A 8 5.13 38.08 0.67
CA ILE A 8 4.13 37.86 1.72
C ILE A 8 2.77 38.37 1.26
N ALA A 9 1.75 37.52 1.33
CA ALA A 9 0.35 37.91 1.14
C ALA A 9 -0.37 37.94 2.48
N VAL A 10 -1.09 39.02 2.76
CA VAL A 10 -1.96 39.15 3.94
C VAL A 10 -3.40 39.22 3.46
N LEU A 11 -4.18 38.18 3.69
CA LEU A 11 -5.62 38.18 3.40
C LEU A 11 -6.32 38.92 4.53
N SER A 12 -6.91 40.08 4.24
CA SER A 12 -7.48 40.98 5.24
C SER A 12 -8.73 41.66 4.71
N GLY A 13 -9.75 41.78 5.55
CA GLY A 13 -10.92 42.63 5.31
C GLY A 13 -10.86 43.95 6.10
N PRO A 14 -11.91 44.78 6.03
CA PRO A 14 -11.99 46.05 6.75
C PRO A 14 -11.75 45.93 8.27
N ALA A 15 -12.25 44.86 8.89
CA ALA A 15 -12.14 44.62 10.33
C ALA A 15 -10.72 44.22 10.80
N THR A 16 -9.81 43.88 9.88
CA THR A 16 -8.43 43.47 10.18
C THR A 16 -7.38 44.36 9.52
N ALA A 17 -7.82 45.47 8.90
CA ALA A 17 -6.95 46.39 8.17
C ALA A 17 -5.82 46.95 9.04
N GLY A 18 -6.11 47.32 10.30
CA GLY A 18 -5.08 47.81 11.22
C GLY A 18 -3.97 46.79 11.48
N ILE A 19 -4.31 45.50 11.68
CA ILE A 19 -3.31 44.43 11.83
C ILE A 19 -2.45 44.32 10.56
N ALA A 20 -3.09 44.34 9.39
CA ALA A 20 -2.40 44.23 8.10
C ALA A 20 -1.44 45.41 7.86
N GLU A 21 -1.83 46.64 8.22
CA GLU A 21 -0.97 47.83 8.15
C GLU A 21 0.25 47.73 9.08
N HIS A 22 0.07 47.20 10.28
CA HIS A 22 1.17 46.95 11.20
C HIS A 22 2.15 45.89 10.65
N LEU A 23 1.64 44.81 10.03
CA LEU A 23 2.47 43.79 9.37
C LEU A 23 3.22 44.36 8.16
N ALA A 24 2.55 45.15 7.32
CA ALA A 24 3.15 45.77 6.13
C ALA A 24 4.26 46.78 6.47
N ARG A 25 4.15 47.49 7.60
CA ARG A 25 5.23 48.36 8.11
C ARG A 25 6.42 47.57 8.63
N ALA A 26 6.19 46.40 9.21
CA ALA A 26 7.22 45.58 9.85
C ALA A 26 7.95 44.64 8.87
N LEU A 27 7.32 44.27 7.76
CA LEU A 27 7.85 43.29 6.80
C LEU A 27 7.91 43.89 5.38
N PRO A 28 9.09 43.90 4.73
CA PRO A 28 9.20 44.39 3.36
C PRO A 28 8.48 43.46 2.37
N GLY A 29 7.76 44.03 1.40
CA GLY A 29 7.15 43.27 0.30
C GLY A 29 5.82 42.57 0.63
N VAL A 30 5.09 43.03 1.66
CA VAL A 30 3.73 42.57 1.97
C VAL A 30 2.73 43.10 0.94
N THR A 31 1.90 42.21 0.40
CA THR A 31 0.73 42.54 -0.41
C THR A 31 -0.54 42.24 0.41
N VAL A 32 -1.34 43.26 0.70
CA VAL A 32 -2.63 43.09 1.37
C VAL A 32 -3.69 42.80 0.32
N VAL A 33 -4.49 41.77 0.57
CA VAL A 33 -5.46 41.23 -0.37
C VAL A 33 -6.82 41.17 0.32
N ASP A 34 -7.86 41.69 -0.32
CA ASP A 34 -9.24 41.54 0.15
C ASP A 34 -9.90 40.31 -0.51
N PRO A 35 -10.17 39.23 0.25
CA PRO A 35 -10.77 38.02 -0.28
C PRO A 35 -12.27 38.17 -0.60
N ALA A 36 -12.90 39.30 -0.26
CA ALA A 36 -14.26 39.63 -0.67
C ALA A 36 -14.33 40.35 -2.03
N ALA A 37 -13.21 40.89 -2.52
CA ALA A 37 -13.15 41.60 -3.79
C ALA A 37 -13.12 40.64 -5.00
N PRO A 38 -13.72 41.03 -6.15
CA PRO A 38 -13.60 40.30 -7.41
C PRO A 38 -12.13 40.15 -7.83
N GLN A 39 -11.83 39.04 -8.48
CA GLN A 39 -10.46 38.64 -8.78
C GLN A 39 -9.93 39.37 -10.03
N GLU A 40 -8.90 40.20 -9.89
CA GLU A 40 -8.32 40.94 -11.01
C GLU A 40 -6.86 40.55 -11.37
N SER A 41 -6.09 39.88 -10.49
CA SER A 41 -4.70 39.45 -10.79
C SER A 41 -4.18 38.30 -9.89
N PRO A 42 -3.23 37.47 -10.37
CA PRO A 42 -2.61 36.41 -9.57
C PRO A 42 -1.63 36.98 -8.53
N VAL A 43 -1.83 36.62 -7.25
CA VAL A 43 -0.95 36.98 -6.14
C VAL A 43 -0.02 35.80 -5.85
N GLU A 44 1.27 35.95 -6.18
CA GLU A 44 2.29 34.94 -5.87
C GLU A 44 3.01 35.28 -4.56
N ALA A 45 2.81 34.44 -3.54
CA ALA A 45 3.43 34.60 -2.23
C ALA A 45 4.08 33.29 -1.75
N GLY A 46 5.26 33.40 -1.13
CA GLY A 46 5.92 32.30 -0.41
C GLY A 46 5.40 32.15 1.02
N THR A 47 4.87 33.23 1.59
CA THR A 47 4.24 33.25 2.92
C THR A 47 2.86 33.88 2.86
N VAL A 48 1.87 33.25 3.51
CA VAL A 48 0.49 33.75 3.58
C VAL A 48 0.07 33.94 5.03
N VAL A 49 -0.56 35.06 5.34
CA VAL A 49 -1.23 35.31 6.62
C VAL A 49 -2.70 35.56 6.33
N ASP A 50 -3.56 34.61 6.72
CA ASP A 50 -5.00 34.73 6.58
C ASP A 50 -5.64 35.30 7.85
N LEU A 51 -6.03 36.57 7.80
CA LEU A 51 -6.70 37.27 8.89
C LEU A 51 -8.23 37.18 8.80
N THR A 52 -8.80 36.51 7.80
CA THR A 52 -10.26 36.45 7.61
C THR A 52 -10.98 35.78 8.76
N GLY A 53 -10.33 34.83 9.44
CA GLY A 53 -10.85 34.17 10.64
C GLY A 53 -11.00 35.08 11.87
N CYS A 54 -10.47 36.31 11.83
CA CYS A 54 -10.65 37.32 12.89
C CYS A 54 -11.92 38.17 12.72
N ALA A 55 -12.64 38.02 11.60
CA ALA A 55 -13.82 38.81 11.29
C ALA A 55 -15.01 37.91 10.92
N ALA A 56 -16.22 38.35 11.27
CA ALA A 56 -17.44 37.74 10.75
C ALA A 56 -17.69 38.29 9.34
N GLY A 57 -17.65 37.45 8.29
CA GLY A 57 -18.23 37.88 7.01
C GLY A 57 -17.68 37.31 5.71
N THR A 58 -16.57 36.55 5.68
CA THR A 58 -16.10 36.02 4.40
C THR A 58 -16.83 34.72 4.05
N GLY A 59 -17.76 34.80 3.09
CA GLY A 59 -18.51 33.65 2.62
C GLY A 59 -17.61 32.58 2.00
N LEU A 60 -17.95 31.30 2.20
CA LEU A 60 -17.15 30.16 1.71
C LEU A 60 -16.83 30.24 0.21
N GLY A 61 -17.77 30.73 -0.59
CA GLY A 61 -17.61 30.87 -2.05
C GLY A 61 -16.57 31.90 -2.48
N ALA A 62 -16.35 32.95 -1.68
CA ALA A 62 -15.34 33.97 -1.97
C ALA A 62 -13.99 33.61 -1.34
N TRP A 63 -14.01 33.14 -0.09
CA TRP A 63 -12.83 32.80 0.70
C TRP A 63 -12.07 31.59 0.17
N LEU A 64 -12.74 30.46 -0.04
CA LEU A 64 -12.08 29.18 -0.35
C LEU A 64 -11.25 29.26 -1.64
N PRO A 65 -11.79 29.77 -2.78
CA PRO A 65 -10.98 29.90 -4.00
C PRO A 65 -9.80 30.86 -3.83
N TRP A 66 -9.95 31.91 -3.03
CA TRP A 66 -8.88 32.85 -2.73
C TRP A 66 -7.73 32.18 -1.99
N VAL A 67 -8.05 31.47 -0.91
CA VAL A 67 -7.06 30.76 -0.10
C VAL A 67 -6.38 29.66 -0.91
N GLN A 68 -7.14 28.86 -1.68
CA GLN A 68 -6.60 27.82 -2.58
C GLN A 68 -5.54 28.36 -3.53
N ARG A 69 -5.83 29.49 -4.18
CA ARG A 69 -4.89 30.11 -5.13
C ARG A 69 -3.66 30.71 -4.44
N VAL A 70 -3.85 31.48 -3.37
CA VAL A 70 -2.74 32.18 -2.70
C VAL A 70 -1.83 31.19 -1.97
N CYS A 71 -2.37 30.07 -1.48
CA CYS A 71 -1.58 29.02 -0.85
C CYS A 71 -0.95 28.04 -1.85
N ALA A 72 -1.38 28.00 -3.12
CA ALA A 72 -0.89 27.04 -4.12
C ALA A 72 0.64 27.04 -4.30
N ARG A 73 1.30 28.19 -4.09
CA ARG A 73 2.75 28.33 -4.18
C ARG A 73 3.45 28.64 -2.86
N ALA A 74 2.69 28.74 -1.77
CA ALA A 74 3.22 29.09 -0.46
C ALA A 74 4.08 27.96 0.11
N THR A 75 5.04 28.32 0.94
CA THR A 75 5.81 27.39 1.78
C THR A 75 5.49 27.58 3.26
N ARG A 76 4.89 28.72 3.63
CA ARG A 76 4.44 29.04 4.98
C ARG A 76 3.05 29.66 4.95
N VAL A 77 2.14 29.19 5.79
CA VAL A 77 0.80 29.78 5.91
C VAL A 77 0.40 29.89 7.38
N LEU A 78 -0.18 31.02 7.76
CA LEU A 78 -0.78 31.26 9.07
C LEU A 78 -2.27 31.52 8.90
N GLY A 79 -3.12 30.68 9.50
CA GLY A 79 -4.55 30.97 9.64
C GLY A 79 -4.81 31.62 10.98
N VAL A 80 -5.39 32.81 11.02
CA VAL A 80 -5.52 33.59 12.24
C VAL A 80 -6.99 33.74 12.65
N THR A 81 -7.26 33.51 13.92
CA THR A 81 -8.58 33.74 14.54
C THR A 81 -8.44 34.62 15.78
N ARG A 82 -9.56 35.22 16.21
CA ARG A 82 -9.67 35.94 17.49
C ARG A 82 -10.78 35.29 18.31
N ASP A 83 -10.47 35.04 19.58
CA ASP A 83 -11.39 34.45 20.56
C ASP A 83 -12.25 33.31 20.01
N LEU A 84 -11.58 32.26 19.52
CA LEU A 84 -12.22 31.19 18.74
C LEU A 84 -13.42 30.50 19.42
N ASP A 85 -13.47 30.48 20.75
CA ASP A 85 -14.53 29.83 21.52
C ASP A 85 -15.86 30.61 21.46
N SER A 86 -15.83 31.93 21.21
CA SER A 86 -17.02 32.78 20.99
C SER A 86 -17.25 33.14 19.52
N ALA A 87 -16.35 32.70 18.63
CA ALA A 87 -16.28 33.17 17.26
C ALA A 87 -17.34 32.56 16.33
N ALA A 88 -17.58 33.26 15.22
CA ALA A 88 -18.51 32.86 14.17
C ALA A 88 -18.06 31.55 13.46
N PRO A 89 -18.98 30.83 12.78
CA PRO A 89 -18.66 29.59 12.07
C PRO A 89 -17.44 29.68 11.13
N HIS A 90 -17.25 30.81 10.47
CA HIS A 90 -16.09 31.04 9.60
C HIS A 90 -14.74 30.88 10.34
N ALA A 91 -14.60 31.43 11.54
CA ALA A 91 -13.37 31.33 12.32
C ALA A 91 -13.02 29.87 12.67
N THR A 92 -14.01 29.07 13.06
CA THR A 92 -13.81 27.64 13.37
C THR A 92 -13.44 26.80 12.15
N ARG A 93 -13.92 27.20 10.96
CA ARG A 93 -13.53 26.61 9.66
C ARG A 93 -12.07 26.93 9.35
N VAL A 94 -11.65 28.20 9.47
CA VAL A 94 -10.24 28.62 9.35
C VAL A 94 -9.37 27.79 10.31
N ALA A 95 -9.76 27.67 11.58
CA ALA A 95 -9.01 26.90 12.55
C ALA A 95 -8.84 25.42 12.17
N GLY A 96 -9.91 24.77 11.69
CA GLY A 96 -9.86 23.37 11.26
C GLY A 96 -8.96 23.17 10.03
N LEU A 97 -9.07 24.04 9.03
CA LEU A 97 -8.27 23.95 7.80
C LEU A 97 -6.77 24.14 8.08
N TYR A 98 -6.39 25.26 8.70
CA TYR A 98 -4.96 25.59 8.85
C TYR A 98 -4.24 24.71 9.87
N ALA A 99 -4.97 24.09 10.80
CA ALA A 99 -4.37 23.09 11.68
C ALA A 99 -3.92 21.82 10.95
N MET A 100 -4.56 21.46 9.83
CA MET A 100 -4.24 20.23 9.09
C MET A 100 -3.53 20.45 7.77
N LEU A 101 -3.58 21.66 7.21
CA LEU A 101 -3.08 21.94 5.85
C LEU A 101 -1.62 21.55 5.62
N GLY A 102 -0.78 21.65 6.65
CA GLY A 102 0.63 21.24 6.56
C GLY A 102 0.86 19.72 6.56
N HIS A 103 -0.14 18.94 6.97
CA HIS A 103 -0.11 17.47 6.90
C HIS A 103 -0.61 16.95 5.55
N GLU A 104 -1.43 17.73 4.84
CA GLU A 104 -1.90 17.38 3.49
C GLU A 104 -0.87 17.74 2.41
N SER A 105 -0.03 18.77 2.65
CA SER A 105 1.04 19.15 1.73
C SER A 105 2.36 19.31 2.46
N ALA A 106 3.29 18.38 2.23
CA ALA A 106 4.64 18.43 2.80
C ALA A 106 5.45 19.67 2.38
N ARG A 107 5.00 20.39 1.35
CA ARG A 107 5.60 21.65 0.88
C ARG A 107 5.20 22.85 1.74
N VAL A 108 4.06 22.79 2.41
CA VAL A 108 3.46 23.93 3.13
C VAL A 108 3.59 23.71 4.62
N ARG A 109 4.27 24.61 5.32
CA ARG A 109 4.23 24.66 6.78
C ARG A 109 3.06 25.52 7.24
N SER A 110 1.98 24.88 7.67
CA SER A 110 0.77 25.55 8.15
C SER A 110 0.71 25.64 9.67
N THR A 111 0.23 26.78 10.19
CA THR A 111 -0.06 26.94 11.62
C THR A 111 -1.36 27.73 11.79
N HIS A 112 -2.27 27.23 12.62
CA HIS A 112 -3.40 28.02 13.10
C HIS A 112 -2.99 28.80 14.36
N VAL A 113 -3.26 30.11 14.36
CA VAL A 113 -2.94 31.06 15.44
C VAL A 113 -4.24 31.64 15.99
N ASP A 114 -4.56 31.35 17.25
CA ASP A 114 -5.70 31.93 17.94
C ASP A 114 -5.27 33.05 18.88
N LEU A 115 -5.75 34.27 18.64
CA LEU A 115 -5.39 35.47 19.40
C LEU A 115 -6.47 35.82 20.43
N ASP A 116 -6.06 36.48 21.51
CA ASP A 116 -6.97 37.16 22.42
C ASP A 116 -7.62 38.38 21.74
N THR A 117 -8.61 38.97 22.41
CA THR A 117 -9.10 40.32 22.05
C THR A 117 -8.03 41.36 22.39
N LEU A 118 -7.10 41.55 21.46
CA LEU A 118 -5.95 42.46 21.57
C LEU A 118 -6.11 43.65 20.62
N ASP A 119 -5.43 44.75 20.93
CA ASP A 119 -5.24 45.83 19.96
C ASP A 119 -4.42 45.35 18.75
N ASP A 120 -4.58 46.03 17.62
CA ASP A 120 -4.00 45.59 16.34
C ASP A 120 -2.46 45.57 16.34
N ALA A 121 -1.81 46.45 17.11
CA ALA A 121 -0.36 46.48 17.20
C ALA A 121 0.17 45.26 17.94
N THR A 122 -0.46 44.89 19.06
CA THR A 122 -0.12 43.70 19.83
C THR A 122 -0.42 42.42 19.04
N ALA A 123 -1.55 42.37 18.33
CA ALA A 123 -1.89 41.25 17.45
C ALA A 123 -0.82 41.04 16.36
N ALA A 124 -0.41 42.12 15.67
CA ALA A 124 0.63 42.06 14.66
C ALA A 124 1.99 41.62 15.25
N ALA A 125 2.34 42.07 16.46
CA ALA A 125 3.57 41.64 17.14
C ALA A 125 3.62 40.12 17.41
N HIS A 126 2.50 39.53 17.80
CA HIS A 126 2.40 38.07 17.98
C HIS A 126 2.52 37.33 16.64
N LEU A 127 1.88 37.82 15.58
CA LEU A 127 2.00 37.22 14.24
C LEU A 127 3.43 37.31 13.69
N LEU A 128 4.14 38.41 13.91
CA LEU A 128 5.56 38.53 13.56
C LEU A 128 6.42 37.51 14.31
N THR A 129 6.07 37.22 15.56
CA THR A 129 6.74 36.20 16.35
C THR A 129 6.54 34.81 15.74
N GLU A 130 5.30 34.45 15.35
CA GLU A 130 4.99 33.15 14.73
C GLU A 130 5.57 32.97 13.32
N LEU A 131 5.65 34.05 12.54
CA LEU A 131 6.29 34.02 11.23
C LEU A 131 7.78 33.68 11.34
N ARG A 132 8.45 34.13 12.41
CA ARG A 132 9.86 33.86 12.69
C ARG A 132 10.09 32.57 13.46
N ALA A 133 9.04 31.97 14.02
CA ALA A 133 9.15 30.78 14.84
C ALA A 133 9.65 29.58 14.02
N GLY A 134 10.66 28.88 14.54
CA GLY A 134 11.26 27.69 13.90
C GLY A 134 10.54 26.37 14.20
N ASP A 135 9.54 26.37 15.08
CA ASP A 135 8.88 25.16 15.58
C ASP A 135 7.67 24.73 14.72
N ALA A 136 7.61 23.47 14.32
CA ALA A 136 6.55 22.94 13.45
C ALA A 136 5.20 22.73 14.20
N ALA A 137 4.72 23.74 14.94
CA ALA A 137 3.44 23.68 15.63
C ALA A 137 2.27 23.86 14.66
N ASP A 138 1.30 22.95 14.74
CA ASP A 138 0.06 23.00 13.94
C ASP A 138 -0.94 24.03 14.50
N ARG A 139 -0.94 24.23 15.83
CA ARG A 139 -1.84 25.14 16.55
C ARG A 139 -1.12 25.86 17.67
N VAL A 140 -1.37 27.15 17.77
CA VAL A 140 -0.90 28.01 18.86
C VAL A 140 -2.01 28.96 19.31
N ARG A 141 -2.01 29.30 20.58
CA ARG A 141 -2.97 30.23 21.19
C ARG A 141 -2.22 31.28 22.00
N TYR A 142 -2.54 32.56 21.81
CA TYR A 142 -2.04 33.65 22.64
C TYR A 142 -3.13 34.10 23.61
N ARG A 143 -2.84 34.02 24.92
CA ARG A 143 -3.71 34.54 25.99
C ARG A 143 -2.88 35.30 27.01
N GLU A 144 -3.32 36.50 27.39
CA GLU A 144 -2.64 37.35 28.38
C GLU A 144 -1.13 37.56 28.08
N GLY A 145 -0.79 37.76 26.80
CA GLY A 145 0.60 37.93 26.35
C GLY A 145 1.47 36.66 26.37
N ARG A 146 0.90 35.49 26.70
CA ARG A 146 1.61 34.20 26.73
C ARG A 146 1.22 33.34 25.53
N ARG A 147 2.21 32.66 24.96
CA ARG A 147 2.03 31.67 23.89
C ARG A 147 1.77 30.28 24.48
N TRP A 148 0.67 29.65 24.07
CA TRP A 148 0.22 28.33 24.48
C TRP A 148 0.13 27.40 23.28
N ARG A 149 0.30 26.10 23.51
CA ARG A 149 0.01 25.03 22.53
C ARG A 149 -0.98 24.04 23.14
N PRO A 150 -1.92 23.49 22.37
CA PRO A 150 -2.81 22.47 22.89
C PRO A 150 -2.02 21.20 23.21
N VAL A 151 -2.39 20.56 24.32
CA VAL A 151 -1.89 19.26 24.75
C VAL A 151 -3.08 18.46 25.25
N LEU A 152 -2.99 17.14 25.15
CA LEU A 152 -4.00 16.27 25.73
C LEU A 152 -3.70 16.07 27.22
N ARG A 153 -4.76 15.96 28.01
CA ARG A 153 -4.69 15.61 29.43
C ARG A 153 -5.50 14.36 29.63
N GLU A 154 -4.89 13.36 30.26
CA GLU A 154 -5.57 12.14 30.63
C GLU A 154 -6.52 12.40 31.80
N GLU A 155 -7.76 11.92 31.68
CA GLU A 155 -8.78 11.97 32.71
C GLU A 155 -9.35 10.56 32.86
N THR A 156 -9.38 10.03 34.07
CA THR A 156 -10.05 8.75 34.36
C THR A 156 -11.45 9.06 34.88
N PRO A 157 -12.50 8.93 34.05
CA PRO A 157 -13.84 9.28 34.51
C PRO A 157 -14.32 8.29 35.58
N ALA A 158 -15.03 8.80 36.58
CA ALA A 158 -15.72 7.97 37.55
C ALA A 158 -16.79 7.12 36.87
N SER A 159 -17.11 5.95 37.45
CA SER A 159 -18.26 5.16 37.01
C SER A 159 -19.53 5.97 37.24
N VAL A 160 -20.34 6.15 36.19
CA VAL A 160 -21.61 6.89 36.24
C VAL A 160 -22.78 6.00 35.90
N ALA A 161 -23.94 6.31 36.48
CA ALA A 161 -25.18 5.69 36.08
C ALA A 161 -25.63 6.26 34.71
N PRO A 162 -26.26 5.45 33.85
CA PRO A 162 -26.80 5.93 32.59
C PRO A 162 -27.90 6.99 32.82
N PRO A 163 -28.13 7.88 31.84
CA PRO A 163 -29.26 8.82 31.88
C PRO A 163 -30.59 8.06 32.01
N VAL A 164 -31.52 8.59 32.80
CA VAL A 164 -32.87 8.03 32.97
C VAL A 164 -33.89 8.97 32.33
N PHE A 165 -34.72 8.42 31.43
CA PHE A 165 -35.79 9.16 30.76
C PHE A 165 -37.12 8.99 31.51
N GLY A 166 -37.84 10.09 31.68
CA GLY A 166 -39.18 10.11 32.24
C GLY A 166 -40.25 9.64 31.25
N PRO A 167 -41.48 9.36 31.72
CA PRO A 167 -42.57 8.98 30.83
C PRO A 167 -42.86 10.05 29.77
N GLY A 168 -42.82 9.66 28.49
CA GLY A 168 -43.12 10.54 27.35
C GLY A 168 -41.99 11.49 26.93
N GLU A 169 -40.81 11.39 27.55
CA GLU A 169 -39.65 12.15 27.09
C GLU A 169 -39.03 11.54 25.84
N VAL A 170 -38.74 12.41 24.86
CA VAL A 170 -38.21 12.04 23.56
C VAL A 170 -36.69 12.16 23.54
N LEU A 171 -36.02 11.15 23.01
CA LEU A 171 -34.64 11.27 22.56
C LEU A 171 -34.62 11.59 21.06
N VAL A 172 -33.95 12.69 20.71
CA VAL A 172 -33.77 13.12 19.33
C VAL A 172 -32.42 12.62 18.83
N VAL A 173 -32.40 11.96 17.67
CA VAL A 173 -31.15 11.48 17.04
C VAL A 173 -31.08 11.94 15.59
N THR A 174 -30.19 12.89 15.30
CA THR A 174 -29.88 13.25 13.90
C THR A 174 -28.92 12.21 13.32
N GLY A 175 -29.14 11.81 12.06
CA GLY A 175 -28.38 10.69 11.49
C GLY A 175 -28.73 9.32 12.10
N GLY A 176 -29.82 9.22 12.86
CA GLY A 176 -30.20 8.03 13.64
C GLY A 176 -30.74 6.83 12.84
N THR A 177 -30.81 6.92 11.51
CA THR A 177 -31.41 5.85 10.67
C THR A 177 -30.42 4.75 10.29
N ARG A 178 -29.11 4.92 10.52
CA ARG A 178 -28.05 3.93 10.20
C ARG A 178 -26.77 4.18 10.99
N GLY A 179 -25.82 3.24 10.91
CA GLY A 179 -24.47 3.39 11.46
C GLY A 179 -24.47 3.67 12.97
N VAL A 180 -23.53 4.50 13.42
CA VAL A 180 -23.36 4.83 14.85
C VAL A 180 -24.58 5.51 15.47
N GLY A 181 -25.33 6.30 14.70
CA GLY A 181 -26.56 6.94 15.20
C GLY A 181 -27.67 5.93 15.50
N LEU A 182 -27.81 4.89 14.67
CA LEU A 182 -28.76 3.81 14.91
C LEU A 182 -28.33 2.93 16.09
N ALA A 183 -27.03 2.63 16.21
CA ALA A 183 -26.48 1.89 17.36
C ALA A 183 -26.72 2.65 18.67
N ALA A 184 -26.46 3.96 18.69
CA ALA A 184 -26.73 4.82 19.84
C ALA A 184 -28.23 4.88 20.20
N ALA A 185 -29.11 4.99 19.21
CA ALA A 185 -30.56 4.96 19.43
C ALA A 185 -31.01 3.62 20.04
N ARG A 186 -30.46 2.49 19.56
CA ARG A 186 -30.73 1.15 20.11
C ARG A 186 -30.29 1.05 21.55
N HIS A 187 -29.06 1.50 21.85
CA HIS A 187 -28.54 1.53 23.21
C HIS A 187 -29.40 2.38 24.15
N ALA A 188 -29.87 3.55 23.70
CA ALA A 188 -30.73 4.38 24.51
C ALA A 188 -32.07 3.70 24.86
N VAL A 189 -32.65 2.92 23.95
CA VAL A 189 -33.87 2.13 24.22
C VAL A 189 -33.60 1.03 25.24
N THR A 190 -32.49 0.31 25.10
CA THR A 190 -32.19 -0.86 25.93
C THR A 190 -31.57 -0.52 27.28
N ALA A 191 -30.73 0.51 27.35
CA ALA A 191 -29.93 0.85 28.53
C ALA A 191 -30.45 2.08 29.27
N TRP A 192 -31.00 3.09 28.57
CA TRP A 192 -31.52 4.33 29.19
C TRP A 192 -33.03 4.30 29.40
N GLY A 193 -33.70 3.26 28.89
CA GLY A 193 -35.15 3.07 29.00
C GLY A 193 -35.96 4.00 28.11
N VAL A 194 -35.35 4.60 27.07
CA VAL A 194 -36.04 5.49 26.13
C VAL A 194 -37.17 4.75 25.43
N ARG A 195 -38.37 5.36 25.40
CA ARG A 195 -39.55 4.81 24.72
C ARG A 195 -40.01 5.63 23.53
N ASP A 196 -39.64 6.90 23.44
CA ASP A 196 -40.00 7.78 22.33
C ASP A 196 -38.74 8.25 21.61
N LEU A 197 -38.61 7.92 20.32
CA LEU A 197 -37.49 8.28 19.48
C LEU A 197 -37.95 9.17 18.32
N LEU A 198 -37.31 10.32 18.17
CA LEU A 198 -37.36 11.13 16.95
C LEU A 198 -36.04 10.98 16.19
N LEU A 199 -36.07 10.26 15.06
CA LEU A 199 -34.90 10.08 14.21
C LEU A 199 -34.98 11.03 13.02
N ILE A 200 -34.00 11.92 12.87
CA ILE A 200 -33.96 12.90 11.78
C ILE A 200 -32.94 12.44 10.73
N GLY A 201 -33.39 12.24 9.50
CA GLY A 201 -32.58 11.85 8.35
C GLY A 201 -32.83 12.76 7.14
N ARG A 202 -32.13 12.48 6.03
CA ARG A 202 -32.27 13.26 4.78
C ARG A 202 -33.20 12.59 3.75
N ASP A 203 -33.34 11.27 3.87
CA ASP A 203 -34.06 10.47 2.89
C ASP A 203 -35.52 10.37 3.28
N ARG A 204 -36.41 10.65 2.34
CA ARG A 204 -37.85 10.41 2.53
C ARG A 204 -38.10 8.91 2.54
N LEU A 205 -38.61 8.39 3.65
CA LEU A 205 -38.95 6.98 3.79
C LEU A 205 -40.36 6.69 3.25
N PRO A 206 -40.62 5.46 2.76
CA PRO A 206 -41.97 5.02 2.40
C PRO A 206 -42.90 5.04 3.61
N GLY A 207 -44.21 4.94 3.38
CA GLY A 207 -45.21 4.89 4.45
C GLY A 207 -44.97 3.71 5.40
N ARG A 208 -45.26 3.89 6.70
CA ARG A 208 -44.97 2.88 7.75
C ARG A 208 -45.53 1.50 7.44
N ALA A 209 -46.69 1.41 6.80
CA ALA A 209 -47.33 0.15 6.40
C ALA A 209 -46.52 -0.66 5.38
N GLU A 210 -45.67 0.00 4.59
CA GLU A 210 -44.84 -0.65 3.57
C GLU A 210 -43.50 -1.14 4.13
N TRP A 211 -43.14 -0.76 5.35
CA TRP A 211 -41.80 -1.01 5.90
C TRP A 211 -41.49 -2.50 6.00
N GLU A 212 -42.41 -3.33 6.48
CA GLU A 212 -42.19 -4.77 6.62
C GLU A 212 -41.92 -5.43 5.26
N ALA A 213 -42.76 -5.16 4.25
CA ALA A 213 -42.58 -5.70 2.91
C ALA A 213 -41.27 -5.19 2.28
N ARG A 214 -40.98 -3.88 2.40
CA ARG A 214 -39.79 -3.27 1.82
C ARG A 214 -38.50 -3.72 2.50
N SER A 215 -38.56 -4.02 3.80
CA SER A 215 -37.42 -4.49 4.59
C SER A 215 -36.91 -5.88 4.21
N ARG A 216 -37.67 -6.66 3.43
CA ARG A 216 -37.25 -8.00 2.97
C ARG A 216 -36.25 -7.95 1.82
N HIS A 217 -36.12 -6.81 1.15
CA HIS A 217 -35.17 -6.63 0.05
C HIS A 217 -33.76 -6.40 0.60
N ASP A 218 -32.74 -6.95 -0.05
CA ASP A 218 -31.35 -6.80 0.42
C ASP A 218 -30.60 -5.62 -0.23
N ASP A 219 -31.22 -4.44 -0.14
CA ASP A 219 -30.62 -3.19 -0.58
C ASP A 219 -30.46 -2.19 0.59
N ALA A 220 -29.92 -1.00 0.30
CA ALA A 220 -29.63 0.00 1.31
C ALA A 220 -30.89 0.48 2.07
N LEU A 221 -32.02 0.59 1.38
CA LEU A 221 -33.29 0.98 1.99
C LEU A 221 -33.85 -0.16 2.85
N GLY A 222 -33.79 -1.41 2.37
CA GLY A 222 -34.21 -2.59 3.10
C GLY A 222 -33.42 -2.76 4.41
N ARG A 223 -32.08 -2.67 4.36
CA ARG A 223 -31.21 -2.69 5.55
C ARG A 223 -31.55 -1.59 6.56
N LYS A 224 -31.78 -0.37 6.07
CA LYS A 224 -32.20 0.77 6.91
C LYS A 224 -33.53 0.48 7.62
N LEU A 225 -34.54 0.02 6.88
CA LEU A 225 -35.87 -0.28 7.43
C LEU A 225 -35.83 -1.43 8.44
N ARG A 226 -35.01 -2.47 8.23
CA ARG A 226 -34.80 -3.55 9.23
C ARG A 226 -34.34 -2.98 10.57
N GLY A 227 -33.32 -2.11 10.56
CA GLY A 227 -32.83 -1.46 11.78
C GLY A 227 -33.90 -0.63 12.52
N LEU A 228 -34.76 0.06 11.78
CA LEU A 228 -35.87 0.84 12.36
C LEU A 228 -36.98 -0.05 12.93
N LEU A 229 -37.27 -1.18 12.27
CA LEU A 229 -38.22 -2.17 12.76
C LEU A 229 -37.71 -2.85 14.03
N ASP A 230 -36.42 -3.16 14.11
CA ASP A 230 -35.81 -3.74 15.32
C ASP A 230 -35.93 -2.82 16.53
N LEU A 231 -35.74 -1.51 16.35
CA LEU A 231 -35.97 -0.51 17.41
C LEU A 231 -37.41 -0.55 17.90
N ALA A 232 -38.37 -0.61 16.97
CA ALA A 232 -39.79 -0.70 17.31
C ALA A 232 -40.12 -2.00 18.03
N ALA A 233 -39.57 -3.13 17.58
CA ALA A 233 -39.72 -4.43 18.22
C ALA A 233 -39.12 -4.46 19.64
N SER A 234 -38.12 -3.62 19.92
CA SER A 234 -37.53 -3.43 21.26
C SER A 234 -38.40 -2.56 22.18
N GLY A 235 -39.60 -2.18 21.74
CA GLY A 235 -40.59 -1.45 22.52
C GLY A 235 -40.45 0.08 22.45
N ALA A 236 -39.80 0.61 21.41
CA ALA A 236 -39.73 2.05 21.15
C ALA A 236 -40.79 2.52 20.14
N ARG A 237 -41.37 3.70 20.38
CA ARG A 237 -42.14 4.44 19.39
C ARG A 237 -41.18 5.27 18.55
N VAL A 238 -40.97 4.83 17.31
CA VAL A 238 -40.01 5.44 16.39
C VAL A 238 -40.74 6.34 15.39
N ARG A 239 -40.55 7.66 15.50
CA ARG A 239 -40.90 8.68 14.50
C ARG A 239 -39.66 9.00 13.68
N VAL A 240 -39.78 8.98 12.35
CA VAL A 240 -38.67 9.31 11.45
C VAL A 240 -39.07 10.48 10.57
N GLU A 241 -38.23 11.52 10.55
CA GLU A 241 -38.48 12.74 9.79
C GLU A 241 -37.38 12.98 8.78
N SER A 242 -37.78 13.50 7.62
CA SER A 242 -36.89 13.81 6.51
C SER A 242 -36.61 15.31 6.48
N LEU A 243 -35.55 15.73 7.17
CA LEU A 243 -35.09 17.12 7.21
C LEU A 243 -33.57 17.15 7.01
N PRO A 244 -33.09 17.47 5.79
CA PRO A 244 -31.68 17.72 5.55
C PRO A 244 -31.16 18.85 6.43
N LEU A 245 -30.08 18.60 7.17
CA LEU A 245 -29.46 19.59 8.05
C LEU A 245 -28.52 20.52 7.26
N ASP A 246 -29.08 21.22 6.30
CA ASP A 246 -28.43 22.26 5.50
C ASP A 246 -29.17 23.60 5.68
N GLU A 247 -29.07 24.50 4.71
CA GLU A 247 -29.80 25.79 4.69
C GLU A 247 -31.32 25.66 4.84
N THR A 248 -31.90 24.47 4.60
CA THR A 248 -33.33 24.21 4.80
C THR A 248 -33.72 23.91 6.25
N ALA A 249 -32.79 23.47 7.09
CA ALA A 249 -33.02 23.19 8.51
C ALA A 249 -32.90 24.47 9.35
N THR A 250 -33.83 25.40 9.12
CA THR A 250 -33.90 26.62 9.91
C THR A 250 -34.18 26.33 11.37
N GLU A 251 -33.77 27.25 12.25
CA GLU A 251 -34.09 27.19 13.68
C GLU A 251 -35.59 27.06 13.93
N GLU A 252 -36.42 27.78 13.16
CA GLU A 252 -37.88 27.73 13.27
C GLU A 252 -38.42 26.33 12.91
N ALA A 253 -37.96 25.74 11.80
CA ALA A 253 -38.38 24.41 11.37
C ALA A 253 -38.00 23.34 12.40
N LEU A 254 -36.77 23.39 12.92
CA LEU A 254 -36.31 22.48 13.97
C LEU A 254 -37.06 22.70 15.28
N THR A 255 -37.30 23.94 15.70
CA THR A 255 -38.06 24.25 16.92
C THR A 255 -39.49 23.73 16.82
N GLY A 256 -40.16 23.93 15.67
CA GLY A 256 -41.49 23.38 15.41
C GLY A 256 -41.50 21.86 15.49
N LEU A 257 -40.55 21.20 14.83
CA LEU A 257 -40.42 19.75 14.86
C LEU A 257 -40.17 19.20 16.28
N LEU A 258 -39.31 19.84 17.06
CA LEU A 258 -39.03 19.45 18.45
C LEU A 258 -40.28 19.62 19.33
N ARG A 259 -41.03 20.72 19.19
CA ARG A 259 -42.29 20.93 19.94
C ARG A 259 -43.36 19.90 19.59
N GLU A 260 -43.47 19.53 18.31
CA GLU A 260 -44.41 18.48 17.88
C GLU A 260 -44.04 17.09 18.42
N ALA A 261 -42.76 16.84 18.66
CA ALA A 261 -42.30 15.56 19.17
C ALA A 261 -42.67 15.37 20.65
N GLY A 262 -42.72 16.45 21.43
CA GLY A 262 -43.04 16.44 22.86
C GLY A 262 -41.85 16.87 23.73
N PRO A 263 -41.88 16.60 25.06
CA PRO A 263 -40.81 16.97 25.97
C PRO A 263 -39.47 16.31 25.58
N ILE A 264 -38.47 17.12 25.26
CA ILE A 264 -37.17 16.61 24.81
C ILE A 264 -36.30 16.28 26.02
N GLY A 265 -35.92 15.01 26.18
CA GLY A 265 -35.09 14.54 27.29
C GLY A 265 -33.58 14.63 27.02
N GLY A 266 -33.18 14.60 25.75
CA GLY A 266 -31.79 14.69 25.30
C GLY A 266 -31.67 14.62 23.78
N VAL A 267 -30.51 15.00 23.26
CA VAL A 267 -30.23 15.04 21.81
C VAL A 267 -28.89 14.38 21.49
N LEU A 268 -28.87 13.53 20.47
CA LEU A 268 -27.67 12.94 19.88
C LEU A 268 -27.51 13.46 18.44
N HIS A 269 -26.50 14.27 18.20
CA HIS A 269 -26.24 14.83 16.88
C HIS A 269 -25.19 13.99 16.13
N ALA A 270 -25.65 12.91 15.48
CA ALA A 270 -24.79 11.98 14.73
C ALA A 270 -24.82 12.22 13.21
N ALA A 271 -25.51 13.27 12.73
CA ALA A 271 -25.51 13.63 11.33
C ALA A 271 -24.11 14.06 10.84
N GLY A 272 -23.71 13.50 9.71
CA GLY A 272 -22.44 13.79 9.08
C GLY A 272 -22.31 13.11 7.72
N VAL A 273 -21.49 13.71 6.87
CA VAL A 273 -21.03 13.14 5.61
C VAL A 273 -19.56 13.46 5.42
N VAL A 274 -18.90 12.67 4.59
CA VAL A 274 -17.53 12.91 4.12
C VAL A 274 -17.55 13.09 2.61
N ASP A 275 -16.52 13.74 2.09
CA ASP A 275 -16.28 13.81 0.66
C ASP A 275 -15.31 12.68 0.28
N THR A 276 -15.82 11.68 -0.43
CA THR A 276 -15.05 10.52 -0.91
C THR A 276 -14.61 10.68 -2.37
N GLU A 277 -15.04 11.76 -3.03
CA GLU A 277 -14.82 11.98 -4.46
C GLU A 277 -13.65 12.94 -4.68
N THR A 278 -13.62 14.06 -3.93
CA THR A 278 -12.57 15.09 -4.02
C THR A 278 -11.80 15.18 -2.70
N LEU A 279 -10.70 14.42 -2.60
CA LEU A 279 -9.90 14.36 -1.37
C LEU A 279 -9.02 15.60 -1.18
N SER A 280 -8.35 16.04 -2.25
CA SER A 280 -7.42 17.18 -2.18
C SER A 280 -8.14 18.52 -1.96
N TRP A 281 -7.70 19.25 -0.94
CA TRP A 281 -8.20 20.56 -0.56
C TRP A 281 -8.15 21.57 -1.70
N THR A 282 -7.11 21.56 -2.54
CA THR A 282 -6.93 22.51 -3.65
C THR A 282 -8.00 22.34 -4.73
N ARG A 283 -8.59 21.15 -4.86
CA ARG A 283 -9.63 20.81 -5.84
C ARG A 283 -11.05 20.87 -5.31
N LYS A 284 -11.23 20.95 -3.98
CA LYS A 284 -12.57 21.02 -3.37
C LYS A 284 -13.30 22.28 -3.80
N THR A 285 -14.50 22.11 -4.35
CA THR A 285 -15.34 23.24 -4.73
C THR A 285 -16.06 23.81 -3.50
N PRO A 286 -16.46 25.09 -3.51
CA PRO A 286 -17.29 25.63 -2.43
C PRO A 286 -18.58 24.82 -2.19
N ALA A 287 -19.14 24.20 -3.23
CA ALA A 287 -20.33 23.36 -3.12
C ALA A 287 -20.03 22.02 -2.42
N SER A 288 -18.94 21.33 -2.76
CA SER A 288 -18.58 20.06 -2.11
C SER A 288 -18.22 20.26 -0.64
N VAL A 289 -17.45 21.31 -0.32
CA VAL A 289 -17.14 21.70 1.06
C VAL A 289 -18.42 22.04 1.83
N ARG A 290 -19.34 22.81 1.24
CA ARG A 290 -20.62 23.16 1.90
C ARG A 290 -21.42 21.91 2.25
N ARG A 291 -21.47 20.90 1.39
CA ARG A 291 -22.17 19.63 1.63
C ARG A 291 -21.63 18.92 2.88
N VAL A 292 -20.32 18.93 3.11
CA VAL A 292 -19.68 18.31 4.28
C VAL A 292 -19.87 19.14 5.54
N LEU A 293 -19.76 20.47 5.44
CA LEU A 293 -19.93 21.39 6.56
C LEU A 293 -21.39 21.44 7.06
N ALA A 294 -22.36 21.49 6.15
CA ALA A 294 -23.78 21.74 6.43
C ALA A 294 -24.32 21.04 7.70
N PRO A 295 -24.29 19.70 7.82
CA PRO A 295 -24.89 19.02 8.97
C PRO A 295 -24.18 19.29 10.29
N LYS A 296 -22.89 19.64 10.27
CA LYS A 296 -22.05 19.79 11.47
C LYS A 296 -21.77 21.25 11.81
N VAL A 297 -22.12 22.18 10.92
CA VAL A 297 -21.95 23.61 11.12
C VAL A 297 -23.31 24.28 11.18
N ASP A 298 -23.92 24.55 10.03
CA ASP A 298 -25.16 25.32 9.96
C ASP A 298 -26.32 24.57 10.64
N GLY A 299 -26.43 23.26 10.39
CA GLY A 299 -27.44 22.41 11.02
C GLY A 299 -27.21 22.17 12.52
N ALA A 300 -25.97 22.12 12.98
CA ALA A 300 -25.66 21.97 14.41
C ALA A 300 -25.98 23.26 15.19
N GLU A 301 -25.66 24.42 14.62
CA GLU A 301 -26.01 25.73 15.16
C GLU A 301 -27.53 25.91 15.25
N ALA A 302 -28.27 25.59 14.18
CA ALA A 302 -29.73 25.68 14.18
C ALA A 302 -30.38 24.70 15.18
N LEU A 303 -29.83 23.48 15.30
CA LEU A 303 -30.30 22.50 16.27
C LEU A 303 -30.10 22.96 17.71
N LEU A 304 -28.94 23.52 18.06
CA LEU A 304 -28.71 23.99 19.43
C LEU A 304 -29.60 25.17 19.80
N ARG A 305 -29.82 26.12 18.88
CA ARG A 305 -30.78 27.21 19.12
C ARG A 305 -32.21 26.68 19.28
N ALA A 306 -32.61 25.71 18.46
CA ALA A 306 -33.90 25.06 18.61
C ALA A 306 -34.04 24.32 19.95
N VAL A 307 -32.97 23.67 20.41
CA VAL A 307 -32.90 23.04 21.74
C VAL A 307 -33.05 24.07 22.85
N GLU A 308 -32.37 25.21 22.79
CA GLU A 308 -32.49 26.29 23.77
C GLU A 308 -33.93 26.86 23.81
N ASN A 309 -34.56 27.01 22.65
CA ASN A 309 -35.93 27.47 22.53
C ASN A 309 -36.94 26.52 23.19
N VAL A 310 -36.77 25.20 23.08
CA VAL A 310 -37.67 24.21 23.70
C VAL A 310 -37.26 23.87 25.14
N ALA A 311 -36.00 24.05 25.51
CA ALA A 311 -35.49 23.82 26.86
C ALA A 311 -36.14 24.77 27.89
N SER A 312 -36.64 25.92 27.42
CA SER A 312 -37.43 26.86 28.23
C SER A 312 -38.78 26.29 28.67
N ASP A 313 -39.36 25.38 27.87
CA ASP A 313 -40.63 24.71 28.16
C ASP A 313 -40.40 23.46 29.04
N HIS A 314 -39.41 22.64 28.69
CA HIS A 314 -38.99 21.45 29.42
C HIS A 314 -37.46 21.30 29.35
N PRO A 315 -36.73 21.29 30.48
CA PRO A 315 -35.27 21.26 30.47
C PRO A 315 -34.70 20.07 29.70
N VAL A 316 -33.88 20.37 28.69
CA VAL A 316 -33.10 19.36 27.95
C VAL A 316 -31.84 19.03 28.74
N ARG A 317 -31.58 17.76 29.02
CA ARG A 317 -30.48 17.36 29.92
C ARG A 317 -29.12 17.45 29.26
N PHE A 318 -29.03 16.99 28.03
CA PHE A 318 -27.76 16.91 27.31
C PHE A 318 -27.95 17.02 25.80
N VAL A 319 -26.90 17.51 25.15
CA VAL A 319 -26.67 17.37 23.71
C VAL A 319 -25.29 16.76 23.50
N VAL A 320 -25.23 15.58 22.86
CA VAL A 320 -23.97 14.95 22.47
C VAL A 320 -23.72 15.22 20.99
N LEU A 321 -22.67 15.98 20.69
CA LEU A 321 -22.21 16.25 19.33
C LEU A 321 -21.20 15.17 18.92
N PHE A 322 -21.46 14.48 17.81
CA PHE A 322 -20.56 13.47 17.28
C PHE A 322 -19.50 14.15 16.40
N SER A 323 -18.41 14.58 17.02
CA SER A 323 -17.21 15.07 16.34
C SER A 323 -16.29 13.90 15.94
N SER A 324 -15.09 14.20 15.45
CA SER A 324 -14.13 13.20 14.95
C SER A 324 -12.72 13.50 15.46
N VAL A 325 -11.91 12.46 15.67
CA VAL A 325 -10.46 12.62 15.94
C VAL A 325 -9.72 13.45 14.88
N ALA A 326 -10.24 13.54 13.66
CA ALA A 326 -9.72 14.40 12.59
C ALA A 326 -9.68 15.91 12.97
N SER A 327 -10.50 16.37 13.91
CA SER A 327 -10.46 17.77 14.37
C SER A 327 -9.35 18.03 15.40
N ALA A 328 -8.74 16.99 15.96
CA ALA A 328 -7.74 17.08 17.02
C ALA A 328 -6.36 16.58 16.59
N LEU A 329 -6.32 15.63 15.65
CA LEU A 329 -5.11 14.99 15.15
C LEU A 329 -4.98 15.32 13.66
N PRO A 330 -4.26 16.40 13.30
CA PRO A 330 -4.06 16.85 11.92
C PRO A 330 -3.66 15.75 10.92
N ALA A 331 -2.81 14.82 11.32
CA ALA A 331 -2.37 13.70 10.50
C ALA A 331 -3.52 12.75 10.06
N LEU A 332 -4.65 12.74 10.79
CA LEU A 332 -5.82 11.94 10.47
C LEU A 332 -6.86 12.68 9.61
N ALA A 333 -6.60 13.96 9.32
CA ALA A 333 -7.46 14.80 8.49
C ALA A 333 -6.99 14.93 7.03
N VAL A 334 -5.87 14.28 6.67
CA VAL A 334 -5.34 14.29 5.30
C VAL A 334 -6.39 13.78 4.31
N GLY A 335 -6.67 14.56 3.27
CA GLY A 335 -7.72 14.27 2.28
C GLY A 335 -9.15 14.54 2.77
N GLN A 336 -9.30 15.09 3.98
CA GLN A 336 -10.58 15.34 4.66
C GLN A 336 -10.62 16.74 5.29
N SER A 337 -10.06 17.73 4.60
CA SER A 337 -9.94 19.11 5.08
C SER A 337 -11.27 19.77 5.47
N ASP A 338 -12.30 19.61 4.65
CA ASP A 338 -13.67 20.05 4.93
C ASP A 338 -14.31 19.31 6.11
N TYR A 339 -14.02 18.02 6.29
CA TYR A 339 -14.46 17.24 7.45
C TYR A 339 -13.75 17.70 8.73
N ALA A 340 -12.45 18.03 8.67
CA ALA A 340 -11.73 18.62 9.79
C ALA A 340 -12.28 20.01 10.17
N MET A 341 -12.61 20.84 9.17
CA MET A 341 -13.30 22.12 9.37
C MET A 341 -14.66 21.92 10.08
N ALA A 342 -15.47 20.96 9.61
CA ALA A 342 -16.78 20.63 10.18
C ALA A 342 -16.69 20.19 11.65
N ASN A 343 -15.81 19.25 11.96
CA ASN A 343 -15.68 18.70 13.31
C ASN A 343 -14.96 19.67 14.27
N SER A 344 -14.05 20.50 13.77
CA SER A 344 -13.49 21.62 14.53
C SER A 344 -14.58 22.58 15.00
N HIS A 345 -15.59 22.86 14.17
CA HIS A 345 -16.72 23.68 14.58
C HIS A 345 -17.51 23.07 15.75
N LEU A 346 -17.86 21.78 15.69
CA LEU A 346 -18.56 21.08 16.78
C LEU A 346 -17.81 21.16 18.11
N ASP A 347 -16.49 21.03 18.07
CA ASP A 347 -15.66 21.12 19.27
C ASP A 347 -15.69 22.50 19.94
N HIS A 348 -15.72 23.57 19.14
CA HIS A 348 -15.81 24.92 19.68
C HIS A 348 -17.25 25.25 20.10
N LEU A 349 -18.23 24.72 19.38
CA LEU A 349 -19.64 24.88 19.71
C LEU A 349 -19.96 24.32 21.10
N ALA A 350 -19.41 23.16 21.46
CA ALA A 350 -19.56 22.58 22.79
C ALA A 350 -18.87 23.38 23.92
N ARG A 351 -17.94 24.28 23.60
CA ARG A 351 -17.26 25.14 24.58
C ARG A 351 -18.02 26.43 24.87
N ARG A 352 -19.02 26.77 24.05
CA ARG A 352 -19.86 27.95 24.29
C ARG A 352 -20.67 27.77 25.56
N PRO A 353 -20.83 28.81 26.40
CA PRO A 353 -21.73 28.75 27.54
C PRO A 353 -23.16 28.40 27.08
N SER A 354 -23.76 27.39 27.68
CA SER A 354 -25.16 27.02 27.45
C SER A 354 -25.80 26.55 28.76
N ALA A 355 -27.12 26.73 28.87
CA ALA A 355 -27.89 26.20 29.99
C ALA A 355 -28.06 24.68 29.91
N THR A 356 -27.97 24.12 28.69
CA THR A 356 -27.98 22.67 28.45
C THR A 356 -26.55 22.15 28.45
N TRP A 357 -26.33 20.96 29.01
CA TRP A 357 -25.02 20.30 28.91
C TRP A 357 -24.73 19.91 27.46
N VAL A 358 -23.77 20.58 26.81
CA VAL A 358 -23.33 20.24 25.45
C VAL A 358 -21.94 19.64 25.51
N VAL A 359 -21.78 18.47 24.92
CA VAL A 359 -20.49 17.77 24.86
C VAL A 359 -20.16 17.38 23.42
N SER A 360 -18.96 17.73 22.96
CA SER A 360 -18.39 17.22 21.72
C SER A 360 -17.51 16.02 22.00
N VAL A 361 -17.87 14.88 21.42
CA VAL A 361 -17.04 13.67 21.48
C VAL A 361 -16.31 13.53 20.16
N ARG A 362 -14.98 13.61 20.22
CA ARG A 362 -14.09 13.41 19.07
C ARG A 362 -13.93 11.92 18.82
N TRP A 363 -14.92 11.31 18.17
CA TRP A 363 -14.97 9.87 18.03
C TRP A 363 -13.78 9.34 17.22
N PRO A 364 -13.07 8.33 17.77
CA PRO A 364 -12.29 7.40 16.97
C PRO A 364 -13.22 6.63 16.00
N SER A 365 -12.65 5.97 14.99
CA SER A 365 -13.37 5.01 14.15
C SER A 365 -14.04 3.93 15.01
N TRP A 366 -15.28 3.56 14.66
CA TRP A 366 -15.99 2.43 15.28
C TRP A 366 -15.84 1.22 14.36
N ASP A 367 -15.32 0.12 14.90
CA ASP A 367 -15.08 -1.09 14.13
C ASP A 367 -16.38 -1.65 13.54
N GLY A 368 -16.37 -1.98 12.25
CA GLY A 368 -17.50 -2.59 11.53
C GLY A 368 -18.77 -1.73 11.39
N ILE A 369 -18.81 -0.47 11.87
CA ILE A 369 -20.05 0.33 11.92
C ILE A 369 -19.88 1.72 11.30
N GLY A 370 -20.89 2.14 10.52
CA GLY A 370 -20.97 3.49 9.97
C GLY A 370 -19.82 3.77 9.00
N MET A 371 -19.18 4.94 9.14
CA MET A 371 -18.03 5.31 8.31
C MET A 371 -16.75 4.53 8.65
N GLY A 372 -16.72 3.79 9.77
CA GLY A 372 -15.58 2.95 10.20
C GLY A 372 -15.61 1.52 9.68
N ALA A 373 -16.69 1.10 9.00
CA ALA A 373 -16.85 -0.26 8.48
C ALA A 373 -15.81 -0.67 7.40
N ALA A 374 -15.11 0.31 6.82
CA ALA A 374 -14.02 0.09 5.88
C ALA A 374 -12.64 -0.15 6.55
N GLY A 375 -12.59 -0.17 7.90
CA GLY A 375 -11.35 -0.30 8.66
C GLY A 375 -10.60 1.02 8.85
N THR A 376 -9.46 0.97 9.54
CA THR A 376 -8.57 2.12 9.78
C THR A 376 -7.21 1.91 9.11
N GLY A 377 -6.67 2.98 8.50
CA GLY A 377 -5.38 2.92 7.79
C GLY A 377 -4.15 3.16 8.69
N PRO A 378 -2.93 3.02 8.16
CA PRO A 378 -1.68 3.13 8.93
C PRO A 378 -1.46 4.45 9.67
N ALA A 379 -1.94 5.58 9.10
CA ALA A 379 -1.87 6.89 9.76
C ALA A 379 -2.63 6.91 11.10
N TYR A 380 -3.72 6.15 11.18
CA TYR A 380 -4.57 6.02 12.36
C TYR A 380 -3.85 5.34 13.53
N GLN A 381 -3.13 4.26 13.24
CA GLN A 381 -2.30 3.55 14.22
C GLN A 381 -1.05 4.35 14.60
N ALA A 382 -0.42 5.03 13.63
CA ALA A 382 0.73 5.92 13.88
C ALA A 382 0.38 7.07 14.85
N ALA A 383 -0.87 7.55 14.82
CA ALA A 383 -1.38 8.54 15.76
C ALA A 383 -1.64 7.96 17.17
N GLY A 384 -1.45 6.67 17.39
CA GLY A 384 -1.63 5.99 18.68
C GLY A 384 -3.08 5.62 19.01
N LEU A 385 -3.98 5.58 18.02
CA LEU A 385 -5.38 5.24 18.20
C LEU A 385 -5.70 3.83 17.68
N ALA A 386 -6.47 3.06 18.46
CA ALA A 386 -7.21 1.89 17.99
C ALA A 386 -8.66 2.26 17.63
N PRO A 387 -9.33 1.53 16.72
CA PRO A 387 -10.77 1.65 16.54
C PRO A 387 -11.51 1.19 17.81
N LEU A 388 -12.64 1.81 18.11
CA LEU A 388 -13.52 1.41 19.20
C LEU A 388 -14.40 0.25 18.77
N SER A 389 -14.53 -0.77 19.62
CA SER A 389 -15.67 -1.69 19.50
C SER A 389 -16.98 -0.95 19.76
N GLU A 390 -18.09 -1.47 19.24
CA GLU A 390 -19.43 -0.90 19.49
C GLU A 390 -19.70 -0.73 20.99
N ARG A 391 -19.32 -1.73 21.80
CA ARG A 391 -19.48 -1.71 23.26
C ARG A 391 -18.70 -0.58 23.93
N GLU A 392 -17.47 -0.33 23.49
CA GLU A 392 -16.64 0.76 24.03
C GLU A 392 -17.20 2.13 23.63
N GLY A 393 -17.61 2.26 22.36
CA GLY A 393 -18.27 3.47 21.87
C GLY A 393 -19.54 3.81 22.66
N LEU A 394 -20.38 2.82 22.94
CA LEU A 394 -21.59 3.00 23.75
C LEU A 394 -21.29 3.34 25.22
N ARG A 395 -20.23 2.78 25.81
CA ARG A 395 -19.80 3.16 27.17
C ARG A 395 -19.33 4.61 27.24
N VAL A 396 -18.62 5.08 26.21
CA VAL A 396 -18.23 6.50 26.10
C VAL A 396 -19.46 7.39 25.95
N LEU A 397 -20.47 6.93 25.21
CA LEU A 397 -21.73 7.65 25.05
C LEU A 397 -22.44 7.84 26.40
N ASP A 398 -22.46 6.81 27.25
CA ASP A 398 -23.01 6.90 28.61
C ASP A 398 -22.29 7.97 29.44
N LEU A 399 -20.95 7.99 29.39
CA LEU A 399 -20.12 8.97 30.09
C LEU A 399 -20.32 10.40 29.58
N ALA A 400 -20.45 10.58 28.27
CA ALA A 400 -20.68 11.88 27.66
C ALA A 400 -22.04 12.46 28.07
N ALA A 401 -23.08 11.62 28.03
CA ALA A 401 -24.45 12.01 28.37
C ALA A 401 -24.65 12.27 29.87
N SER A 402 -23.80 11.73 30.75
CA SER A 402 -23.93 11.90 32.21
C SER A 402 -23.43 13.25 32.74
N GLY A 403 -22.73 14.05 31.93
CA GLY A 403 -22.10 15.30 32.38
C GLY A 403 -20.83 15.12 33.23
N ALA A 404 -20.25 13.91 33.26
CA ALA A 404 -19.07 13.61 34.09
C ALA A 404 -17.73 13.91 33.41
N VAL A 405 -17.76 14.47 32.20
CA VAL A 405 -16.58 14.78 31.39
C VAL A 405 -16.55 16.26 31.02
N GLY A 406 -15.42 16.74 30.50
CA GLY A 406 -15.34 18.10 29.97
C GLY A 406 -16.16 18.30 28.68
N PRO A 407 -16.35 19.55 28.24
CA PRO A 407 -17.18 19.88 27.07
C PRO A 407 -16.64 19.33 25.75
N VAL A 408 -15.35 18.97 25.69
CA VAL A 408 -14.76 18.28 24.54
C VAL A 408 -13.88 17.14 25.04
N VAL A 409 -14.17 15.93 24.58
CA VAL A 409 -13.44 14.73 24.94
C VAL A 409 -12.96 13.98 23.70
N LEU A 410 -11.80 13.34 23.82
CA LEU A 410 -11.27 12.43 22.83
C LEU A 410 -11.14 11.06 23.51
N PRO A 411 -12.07 10.13 23.24
CA PRO A 411 -11.94 8.75 23.71
C PRO A 411 -10.71 8.12 23.08
N VAL A 412 -9.88 7.47 23.89
CA VAL A 412 -8.69 6.76 23.41
C VAL A 412 -8.81 5.32 23.86
N VAL A 413 -8.80 4.40 22.90
CA VAL A 413 -8.35 3.03 23.17
C VAL A 413 -6.90 2.97 22.70
N PRO A 414 -5.94 2.74 23.62
CA PRO A 414 -4.54 2.57 23.29
C PRO A 414 -4.36 1.48 22.23
N ALA A 415 -3.64 1.76 21.15
CA ALA A 415 -3.20 0.72 20.21
C ALA A 415 -1.98 -0.08 20.74
N ASP A 416 -1.30 0.43 21.78
CA ASP A 416 -0.20 -0.19 22.54
C ASP A 416 -0.14 0.42 23.95
N ASP A 417 0.76 -0.03 24.84
CA ASP A 417 0.85 0.47 26.23
C ASP A 417 1.45 1.89 26.38
N ARG A 418 1.80 2.60 25.29
CA ARG A 418 2.48 3.91 25.32
C ARG A 418 1.79 5.01 24.46
N PRO A 419 0.45 5.11 24.40
CA PRO A 419 -0.25 6.02 23.49
C PRO A 419 -0.15 7.49 23.92
N ALA A 420 -0.09 7.75 25.23
CA ALA A 420 -0.17 9.09 25.80
C ALA A 420 0.98 9.99 25.30
N GLY A 421 2.18 9.43 25.17
CA GLY A 421 3.34 10.15 24.62
C GLY A 421 3.19 10.52 23.13
N ARG A 422 2.54 9.68 22.32
CA ARG A 422 2.34 9.91 20.87
C ARG A 422 1.22 10.91 20.58
N LEU A 423 0.24 10.98 21.47
CA LEU A 423 -0.86 11.94 21.44
C LEU A 423 -0.46 13.33 22.01
N GLY A 424 0.79 13.50 22.46
CA GLY A 424 1.24 14.75 23.06
C GLY A 424 0.61 15.04 24.42
N VAL A 425 0.32 14.00 25.21
CA VAL A 425 -0.27 14.10 26.55
C VAL A 425 0.77 14.58 27.55
N LEU A 426 0.40 15.54 28.41
CA LEU A 426 1.18 15.84 29.62
C LEU A 426 0.74 14.89 30.74
N SER A 427 1.64 14.02 31.22
CA SER A 427 1.42 13.23 32.43
C SER A 427 1.34 14.16 33.64
N GLY A 428 0.32 14.01 34.50
CA GLY A 428 0.02 14.89 35.63
C GLY A 428 1.08 15.00 36.75
N GLN A 429 2.30 14.50 36.57
CA GLN A 429 3.42 14.77 37.46
C GLN A 429 4.17 16.00 36.99
N ALA A 430 4.12 17.07 37.78
CA ALA A 430 4.78 18.34 37.53
C ALA A 430 6.29 18.15 37.31
N ALA A 431 6.76 18.30 36.08
CA ALA A 431 8.17 18.39 35.74
C ALA A 431 8.54 19.84 35.43
N THR A 432 9.28 20.45 36.36
CA THR A 432 9.94 21.75 36.21
C THR A 432 10.92 21.73 35.04
N ALA A 433 10.80 22.73 34.17
CA ALA A 433 11.58 22.88 32.95
C ALA A 433 13.09 23.11 33.22
N ALA A 434 13.94 22.47 32.43
CA ALA A 434 15.31 22.90 32.17
C ALA A 434 15.56 22.89 30.65
N ALA A 435 16.02 24.01 30.11
CA ALA A 435 16.30 24.21 28.69
C ALA A 435 17.69 23.63 28.32
N PRO A 436 17.86 22.96 27.16
CA PRO A 436 19.19 22.63 26.66
C PRO A 436 19.71 23.71 25.69
N THR A 437 20.94 24.13 25.96
CA THR A 437 21.82 24.96 25.13
C THR A 437 22.33 24.22 23.88
N VAL A 438 22.41 24.94 22.76
CA VAL A 438 22.96 24.47 21.47
C VAL A 438 24.46 24.80 21.39
N PRO A 439 25.35 23.87 20.97
CA PRO A 439 26.69 24.22 20.50
C PRO A 439 26.70 24.52 19.00
N SER A 440 27.34 25.63 18.64
CA SER A 440 27.58 26.15 17.29
C SER A 440 28.93 25.67 16.74
N SER A 441 28.97 25.21 15.47
CA SER A 441 29.69 25.84 14.35
C SER A 441 29.76 24.94 13.09
N PRO A 442 29.94 25.50 11.88
CA PRO A 442 29.60 24.88 10.59
C PRO A 442 30.84 24.49 9.74
N LEU A 443 30.64 23.64 8.73
CA LEU A 443 31.47 23.57 7.52
C LEU A 443 30.59 23.15 6.32
N ALA A 444 30.66 23.97 5.28
CA ALA A 444 29.85 23.89 4.05
C ALA A 444 30.43 22.88 3.04
N PRO A 445 29.61 22.31 2.14
CA PRO A 445 30.10 21.68 0.92
C PRO A 445 30.22 22.70 -0.23
N SER A 446 31.40 22.76 -0.83
CA SER A 446 31.72 23.52 -2.03
C SER A 446 31.14 22.87 -3.29
N SER A 447 30.52 23.69 -4.12
CA SER A 447 30.16 23.43 -5.52
C SER A 447 31.39 23.38 -6.42
N GLN A 448 31.44 22.41 -7.34
CA GLN A 448 32.08 22.61 -8.64
C GLN A 448 31.18 22.04 -9.74
N SER A 449 30.75 22.95 -10.61
CA SER A 449 30.29 22.69 -11.96
C SER A 449 31.49 22.56 -12.90
N GLY A 450 31.43 21.62 -13.83
CA GLY A 450 32.32 21.52 -14.98
C GLY A 450 31.48 21.12 -16.20
N ALA A 451 31.47 21.98 -17.21
CA ALA A 451 30.61 21.91 -18.38
C ALA A 451 31.21 21.11 -19.55
N ALA A 452 30.30 20.49 -20.33
CA ALA A 452 30.23 20.33 -21.78
C ALA A 452 31.40 19.72 -22.60
N GLY A 453 31.04 18.76 -23.48
CA GLY A 453 31.75 18.55 -24.76
C GLY A 453 31.68 17.17 -25.42
N LEU A 454 30.60 16.93 -26.19
CA LEU A 454 30.51 16.30 -27.53
C LEU A 454 31.22 14.96 -27.85
N GLY A 455 30.43 14.00 -28.36
CA GLY A 455 30.79 13.20 -29.55
C GLY A 455 30.46 11.70 -29.51
N GLY A 456 29.57 11.26 -30.41
CA GLY A 456 29.58 9.88 -30.94
C GLY A 456 28.28 9.08 -30.87
N GLN A 457 27.32 9.38 -31.76
CA GLN A 457 26.29 8.42 -32.18
C GLN A 457 26.90 7.36 -33.11
N ALA A 458 26.52 6.08 -32.94
CA ALA A 458 25.92 5.25 -34.00
C ALA A 458 25.73 3.81 -33.50
N GLY A 459 24.52 3.29 -33.68
CA GLY A 459 24.23 1.86 -33.63
C GLY A 459 23.10 1.51 -32.67
N HIS A 460 21.86 1.67 -33.13
CA HIS A 460 20.78 0.67 -33.10
C HIS A 460 19.49 1.32 -33.63
N ALA A 461 19.48 1.55 -34.94
CA ALA A 461 18.26 1.72 -35.70
C ALA A 461 17.79 0.34 -36.14
N GLN A 462 16.96 -0.34 -35.35
CA GLN A 462 16.03 -1.38 -35.83
C GLN A 462 15.07 -1.82 -34.70
N ALA A 463 14.16 -0.95 -34.27
CA ALA A 463 12.92 -1.35 -33.59
C ALA A 463 11.80 -0.28 -33.72
N GLU A 464 11.90 0.63 -34.68
CA GLU A 464 10.73 1.37 -35.17
C GLU A 464 10.17 0.61 -36.38
N ALA A 465 9.16 -0.24 -36.15
CA ALA A 465 8.17 -0.62 -37.16
C ALA A 465 7.14 -1.60 -36.57
N ILE A 466 6.35 -1.15 -35.59
CA ILE A 466 4.93 -1.50 -35.56
C ILE A 466 4.17 -0.21 -35.27
N LYS A 467 3.84 0.53 -36.35
CA LYS A 467 2.76 1.50 -36.30
C LYS A 467 1.46 0.69 -36.16
N HIS A 468 0.99 0.48 -34.93
CA HIS A 468 -0.41 0.12 -34.73
C HIS A 468 -1.24 1.38 -34.99
N GLY A 469 -2.16 1.28 -35.95
CA GLY A 469 -3.09 2.36 -36.24
C GLY A 469 -3.97 2.58 -35.01
N THR A 470 -3.80 3.71 -34.35
CA THR A 470 -4.70 4.13 -33.28
C THR A 470 -6.08 4.31 -33.90
N GLY A 471 -6.98 3.38 -33.62
CA GLY A 471 -8.40 3.59 -33.86
C GLY A 471 -8.82 4.84 -33.10
N ARG A 472 -9.59 5.74 -33.73
CA ARG A 472 -10.06 6.99 -33.10
C ARG A 472 -10.66 6.76 -31.70
N GLU A 473 -11.30 5.62 -31.50
CA GLU A 473 -11.90 5.19 -30.24
C GLU A 473 -10.85 4.84 -29.16
N ALA A 474 -9.74 4.17 -29.52
CA ALA A 474 -8.63 3.87 -28.61
C ALA A 474 -7.94 5.15 -28.11
N SER A 475 -7.77 6.14 -29.01
CA SER A 475 -7.27 7.46 -28.62
C SER A 475 -8.25 8.20 -27.70
N ALA A 476 -9.57 8.09 -27.91
CA ALA A 476 -10.56 8.69 -27.02
C ALA A 476 -10.53 8.06 -25.61
N VAL A 477 -10.29 6.74 -25.52
CA VAL A 477 -10.08 6.05 -24.24
C VAL A 477 -8.79 6.51 -23.56
N ALA A 478 -7.70 6.65 -24.32
CA ALA A 478 -6.43 7.14 -23.79
C ALA A 478 -6.56 8.57 -23.24
N GLU A 479 -7.19 9.47 -23.98
CA GLU A 479 -7.45 10.84 -23.56
C GLU A 479 -8.34 10.88 -22.31
N TRP A 480 -9.37 10.03 -22.24
CA TRP A 480 -10.22 9.89 -21.07
C TRP A 480 -9.47 9.37 -19.84
N LEU A 481 -8.58 8.39 -20.01
CA LEU A 481 -7.77 7.88 -18.91
C LEU A 481 -6.76 8.93 -18.44
N LEU A 482 -6.17 9.72 -19.34
CA LEU A 482 -5.33 10.87 -18.96
C LEU A 482 -6.14 11.96 -18.26
N ASP A 483 -7.39 12.21 -18.65
CA ASP A 483 -8.28 13.12 -17.94
C ASP A 483 -8.59 12.58 -16.54
N LEU A 484 -8.84 11.28 -16.40
CA LEU A 484 -9.05 10.63 -15.12
C LEU A 484 -7.79 10.68 -14.24
N VAL A 485 -6.59 10.52 -14.82
CA VAL A 485 -5.31 10.66 -14.11
C VAL A 485 -5.06 12.13 -13.72
N ALA A 486 -5.31 13.11 -14.59
CA ALA A 486 -5.24 14.52 -14.26
C ALA A 486 -6.22 14.88 -13.13
N GLU A 487 -7.46 14.41 -13.24
CA GLU A 487 -8.55 14.63 -12.28
C GLU A 487 -8.31 13.96 -10.93
N ARG A 488 -7.57 12.84 -10.87
CA ARG A 488 -7.23 12.15 -9.61
C ARG A 488 -5.92 12.65 -8.99
N PHE A 489 -4.92 13.04 -9.78
CA PHE A 489 -3.57 13.37 -9.28
C PHE A 489 -3.11 14.82 -9.41
N GLU A 490 -3.95 15.72 -9.93
CA GLU A 490 -3.68 17.17 -9.96
C GLU A 490 -2.59 17.56 -10.94
N PHE A 491 -2.31 16.68 -11.91
CA PHE A 491 -1.45 17.04 -13.02
C PHE A 491 -2.15 18.03 -13.93
N ASP A 492 -1.38 19.03 -14.36
CA ASP A 492 -1.75 19.79 -15.54
C ASP A 492 -1.91 18.79 -16.71
N ARG A 493 -3.09 18.75 -17.31
CA ARG A 493 -3.41 17.80 -18.38
C ARG A 493 -2.46 17.95 -19.56
N ASP A 494 -1.91 19.15 -19.75
CA ASP A 494 -0.92 19.48 -20.77
C ASP A 494 0.49 18.91 -20.45
N ARG A 495 0.70 18.43 -19.23
CA ARG A 495 1.92 17.74 -18.78
C ARG A 495 1.77 16.22 -18.76
N LEU A 496 0.57 15.71 -19.05
CA LEU A 496 0.29 14.30 -19.18
C LEU A 496 0.38 13.89 -20.64
N ASP A 497 1.11 12.83 -20.89
CA ASP A 497 1.41 12.29 -22.20
C ASP A 497 0.92 10.85 -22.26
N ALA A 498 0.26 10.49 -23.37
CA ALA A 498 -0.42 9.21 -23.48
C ALA A 498 0.53 8.01 -23.46
N ASP A 499 1.80 8.23 -23.80
CA ASP A 499 2.84 7.20 -23.86
C ASP A 499 3.72 7.19 -22.59
N THR A 500 3.48 8.10 -21.65
CA THR A 500 4.17 8.11 -20.36
C THR A 500 3.45 7.18 -19.38
N PRO A 501 4.17 6.30 -18.67
CA PRO A 501 3.59 5.47 -17.63
C PRO A 501 2.81 6.30 -16.60
N ILE A 502 1.58 5.92 -16.27
CA ILE A 502 0.73 6.59 -15.29
C ILE A 502 1.42 6.64 -13.92
N GLN A 503 2.30 5.68 -13.63
CA GLN A 503 3.12 5.64 -12.41
C GLN A 503 4.15 6.76 -12.33
N ASP A 504 4.63 7.25 -13.48
CA ASP A 504 5.66 8.29 -13.56
C ASP A 504 5.15 9.65 -13.12
N TYR A 505 3.83 9.77 -12.98
CA TYR A 505 3.10 10.86 -12.38
C TYR A 505 2.96 10.71 -10.83
N GLY A 506 3.75 9.84 -10.18
CA GLY A 506 3.73 9.74 -8.71
C GLY A 506 2.47 9.11 -8.13
N THR A 507 1.82 8.26 -8.92
CA THR A 507 0.64 7.48 -8.52
C THR A 507 1.09 6.27 -7.70
N ASP A 508 0.24 5.73 -6.79
CA ASP A 508 0.60 4.54 -6.01
C ASP A 508 -0.23 3.26 -6.36
N SER A 509 0.09 2.09 -5.76
CA SER A 509 -0.52 0.81 -6.14
C SER A 509 -2.00 0.75 -5.76
N ILE A 510 -2.37 1.45 -4.67
CA ILE A 510 -3.76 1.60 -4.24
C ILE A 510 -4.49 2.46 -5.27
N THR A 511 -3.84 3.51 -5.76
CA THR A 511 -4.45 4.42 -6.71
C THR A 511 -4.59 3.81 -8.12
N LEU A 512 -3.68 2.92 -8.54
CA LEU A 512 -3.85 2.14 -9.77
C LEU A 512 -5.05 1.18 -9.68
N VAL A 513 -5.26 0.55 -8.53
CA VAL A 513 -6.44 -0.30 -8.28
C VAL A 513 -7.72 0.54 -8.27
N GLU A 514 -7.68 1.74 -7.70
CA GLU A 514 -8.81 2.68 -7.68
C GLU A 514 -9.13 3.24 -9.08
N LEU A 515 -8.11 3.58 -9.88
CA LEU A 515 -8.26 3.97 -11.29
C LEU A 515 -8.88 2.83 -12.09
N THR A 516 -8.39 1.60 -11.90
CA THR A 516 -8.92 0.40 -12.55
C THR A 516 -10.37 0.13 -12.15
N ARG A 517 -10.71 0.25 -10.86
CA ARG A 517 -12.09 0.09 -10.37
C ARG A 517 -13.01 1.20 -10.89
N THR A 518 -12.52 2.44 -10.96
CA THR A 518 -13.26 3.58 -11.52
C THR A 518 -13.53 3.35 -13.01
N ALA A 519 -12.52 2.85 -13.73
CA ALA A 519 -12.66 2.50 -15.15
C ALA A 519 -13.67 1.35 -15.34
N ALA A 520 -13.54 0.26 -14.59
CA ALA A 520 -14.45 -0.88 -14.61
C ALA A 520 -15.91 -0.47 -14.35
N SER A 521 -16.12 0.34 -13.30
CA SER A 521 -17.45 0.81 -12.92
C SER A 521 -18.09 1.74 -13.95
N ARG A 522 -17.29 2.57 -14.64
CA ARG A 522 -17.80 3.51 -15.66
C ARG A 522 -18.10 2.79 -16.98
N LEU A 523 -17.27 1.83 -17.35
CA LEU A 523 -17.38 1.08 -18.59
C LEU A 523 -18.36 -0.10 -18.48
N GLY A 524 -18.79 -0.46 -17.27
CA GLY A 524 -19.69 -1.60 -17.03
C GLY A 524 -19.06 -2.95 -17.36
N VAL A 525 -17.73 -3.06 -17.28
CA VAL A 525 -16.97 -4.28 -17.56
C VAL A 525 -16.14 -4.69 -16.34
N GLU A 526 -15.88 -5.99 -16.20
CA GLU A 526 -14.93 -6.47 -15.20
C GLU A 526 -13.49 -6.22 -15.69
N LEU A 527 -12.72 -5.45 -14.93
CA LEU A 527 -11.29 -5.24 -15.17
C LEU A 527 -10.48 -5.85 -14.04
N ASP A 528 -9.42 -6.55 -14.41
CA ASP A 528 -8.46 -7.09 -13.47
C ASP A 528 -7.65 -5.96 -12.80
N PRO A 529 -7.45 -5.99 -11.46
CA PRO A 529 -6.77 -4.92 -10.73
C PRO A 529 -5.33 -4.60 -11.15
N SER A 530 -4.63 -5.52 -11.83
CA SER A 530 -3.27 -5.27 -12.31
C SER A 530 -3.20 -4.62 -13.68
N ILE A 531 -4.33 -4.41 -14.38
CA ILE A 531 -4.30 -4.03 -15.80
C ILE A 531 -3.55 -2.72 -16.10
N LEU A 532 -3.64 -1.72 -15.21
CA LEU A 532 -2.89 -0.46 -15.32
C LEU A 532 -1.41 -0.58 -14.91
N ILE A 533 -0.96 -1.77 -14.48
CA ILE A 533 0.44 -2.14 -14.32
C ILE A 533 0.94 -2.84 -15.60
N GLU A 534 0.09 -3.59 -16.29
CA GLU A 534 0.42 -4.30 -17.55
C GLU A 534 0.46 -3.35 -18.75
N HIS A 535 -0.50 -2.44 -18.79
CA HIS A 535 -0.60 -1.36 -19.76
C HIS A 535 -0.42 -0.04 -19.03
N PRO A 536 0.84 0.30 -18.68
CA PRO A 536 1.11 1.38 -17.75
C PRO A 536 0.84 2.75 -18.35
N THR A 537 0.71 2.87 -19.67
CA THR A 537 0.46 4.14 -20.37
C THR A 537 -1.01 4.26 -20.76
N ALA A 538 -1.52 5.49 -20.88
CA ALA A 538 -2.91 5.70 -21.25
C ALA A 538 -3.20 5.24 -22.68
N ALA A 539 -2.26 5.43 -23.61
CA ALA A 539 -2.32 4.89 -24.97
C ALA A 539 -2.36 3.36 -24.96
N GLY A 540 -1.47 2.71 -24.20
CA GLY A 540 -1.41 1.26 -24.10
C GLY A 540 -2.68 0.66 -23.50
N PHE A 541 -3.27 1.31 -22.50
CA PHE A 541 -4.55 0.90 -21.94
C PHE A 541 -5.71 1.12 -22.92
N GLY A 542 -5.71 2.25 -23.65
CA GLY A 542 -6.71 2.56 -24.67
C GLY A 542 -6.74 1.55 -25.80
N ASP A 543 -5.56 1.17 -26.31
CA ASP A 543 -5.41 0.14 -27.33
C ASP A 543 -5.88 -1.23 -26.83
N TRP A 544 -5.50 -1.61 -25.61
CA TRP A 544 -5.95 -2.86 -25.00
C TRP A 544 -7.47 -2.90 -24.81
N LEU A 545 -8.06 -1.81 -24.32
CA LEU A 545 -9.50 -1.74 -24.06
C LEU A 545 -10.30 -1.78 -25.38
N ALA A 546 -9.83 -1.10 -26.43
CA ALA A 546 -10.44 -1.12 -27.75
C ALA A 546 -10.35 -2.50 -28.42
N ALA A 547 -9.26 -3.24 -28.18
CA ALA A 547 -9.11 -4.61 -28.67
C ALA A 547 -9.95 -5.63 -27.87
N THR A 548 -10.08 -5.44 -26.56
CA THR A 548 -10.71 -6.40 -25.65
C THR A 548 -12.23 -6.22 -25.55
N PHE A 549 -12.71 -4.96 -25.57
CA PHE A 549 -14.13 -4.62 -25.45
C PHE A 549 -14.58 -3.65 -26.57
N PRO A 550 -14.48 -4.05 -27.86
CA PRO A 550 -14.70 -3.16 -28.99
C PRO A 550 -16.10 -2.54 -29.01
N ASP A 551 -17.12 -3.27 -28.56
CA ASP A 551 -18.51 -2.78 -28.56
C ASP A 551 -18.80 -1.82 -27.41
N VAL A 552 -18.18 -2.01 -26.24
CA VAL A 552 -18.27 -1.09 -25.09
C VAL A 552 -17.55 0.21 -25.42
N VAL A 553 -16.36 0.11 -25.99
CA VAL A 553 -15.57 1.28 -26.41
C VAL A 553 -16.29 2.08 -27.49
N ARG A 554 -16.92 1.42 -28.46
CA ARG A 554 -17.74 2.09 -29.49
C ARG A 554 -19.01 2.72 -28.92
N ALA A 555 -19.63 2.13 -27.91
CA ALA A 555 -20.84 2.66 -27.29
C ALA A 555 -20.56 3.89 -26.40
N GLU A 556 -19.47 3.86 -25.62
CA GLU A 556 -19.12 4.93 -24.69
C GLU A 556 -18.29 6.06 -25.34
N PHE A 557 -17.48 5.75 -26.36
CA PHE A 557 -16.54 6.69 -26.98
C PHE A 557 -16.75 6.89 -28.50
N GLY A 558 -17.76 6.25 -29.10
CA GLY A 558 -18.18 6.50 -30.48
C GLY A 558 -19.19 7.65 -30.59
N GLU A 559 -18.99 8.59 -31.52
CA GLU A 559 -19.93 9.71 -31.70
C GLU A 559 -21.23 9.29 -32.42
N THR A 560 -22.39 9.56 -31.80
CA THR A 560 -23.68 9.69 -32.48
C THR A 560 -23.91 11.14 -32.92
N ARG A 561 -24.12 11.39 -34.23
CA ARG A 561 -24.41 12.72 -34.77
C ARG A 561 -25.92 12.91 -34.99
N PRO A 562 -26.57 13.96 -34.45
CA PRO A 562 -27.90 14.36 -34.91
C PRO A 562 -27.78 15.31 -36.12
N VAL A 563 -28.59 15.04 -37.15
CA VAL A 563 -28.88 15.96 -38.26
C VAL A 563 -29.95 16.96 -37.79
N ALA A 564 -29.69 18.26 -37.91
CA ALA A 564 -30.75 19.26 -38.05
C ALA A 564 -30.22 20.49 -38.81
N ALA A 565 -30.96 20.86 -39.86
CA ALA A 565 -30.66 21.89 -40.83
C ALA A 565 -31.02 23.31 -40.35
N ALA A 566 -30.27 24.32 -40.81
CA ALA A 566 -30.78 25.68 -41.00
C ALA A 566 -29.98 26.38 -42.13
N ILE A 567 -30.73 26.90 -43.10
CA ILE A 567 -30.30 27.56 -44.34
C ILE A 567 -30.14 29.06 -44.10
N ALA A 568 -29.11 29.69 -44.71
CA ALA A 568 -29.11 30.96 -45.49
C ALA A 568 -27.76 31.71 -45.37
N PRO A 569 -27.44 32.70 -46.25
CA PRO A 569 -26.76 32.49 -47.54
C PRO A 569 -25.36 33.16 -47.61
N ALA A 570 -24.61 32.78 -48.64
CA ALA A 570 -23.24 33.23 -48.91
C ALA A 570 -23.11 34.70 -49.35
N PRO A 571 -21.90 35.27 -49.23
CA PRO A 571 -21.36 36.18 -50.24
C PRO A 571 -20.11 35.57 -50.92
N THR A 572 -20.16 35.61 -52.25
CA THR A 572 -19.10 35.24 -53.19
C THR A 572 -18.09 36.37 -53.34
N VAL A 573 -16.77 36.09 -53.29
CA VAL A 573 -15.75 36.87 -54.03
C VAL A 573 -14.63 35.94 -54.57
N VAL A 574 -14.76 35.62 -55.86
CA VAL A 574 -13.79 35.74 -56.98
C VAL A 574 -12.34 35.19 -56.85
N ALA A 575 -12.17 34.07 -57.58
CA ALA A 575 -11.15 33.73 -58.59
C ALA A 575 -9.67 33.47 -58.23
N LYS A 576 -9.21 32.28 -58.65
CA LYS A 576 -8.33 32.19 -59.83
C LYS A 576 -8.53 30.89 -60.61
N VAL A 577 -8.67 31.09 -61.93
CA VAL A 577 -8.85 30.14 -63.03
C VAL A 577 -7.52 29.46 -63.36
N GLY A 578 -7.57 28.25 -63.92
CA GLY A 578 -6.40 27.68 -64.58
C GLY A 578 -6.53 26.25 -65.11
N ASP A 579 -7.50 26.05 -66.01
CA ASP A 579 -7.38 25.23 -67.22
C ASP A 579 -7.39 23.69 -67.21
N ASN A 580 -8.56 23.23 -67.68
CA ASN A 580 -8.78 22.47 -68.92
C ASN A 580 -8.60 20.94 -68.89
N ALA A 581 -9.70 20.19 -68.94
CA ALA A 581 -10.60 19.93 -70.09
C ALA A 581 -10.17 18.60 -70.77
N ALA A 582 -11.04 17.74 -71.26
CA ALA A 582 -12.46 17.85 -71.55
C ALA A 582 -12.99 16.43 -71.81
N THR A 583 -14.28 16.23 -71.50
CA THR A 583 -15.33 15.59 -72.35
C THR A 583 -15.14 14.13 -72.80
N THR A 584 -16.16 13.28 -72.90
CA THR A 584 -17.62 13.35 -73.10
C THR A 584 -18.16 12.01 -72.54
N GLY A 585 -19.37 11.83 -72.04
CA GLY A 585 -20.66 12.18 -72.59
C GLY A 585 -21.64 11.03 -72.29
N ASN A 586 -22.55 11.31 -71.36
CA ASN A 586 -23.96 10.95 -71.34
C ASN A 586 -24.47 9.48 -71.49
N THR A 587 -25.23 9.11 -70.45
CA THR A 587 -26.59 8.52 -70.47
C THR A 587 -26.85 7.12 -71.03
N GLY A 588 -27.55 6.30 -70.24
CA GLY A 588 -28.57 5.40 -70.77
C GLY A 588 -28.73 4.05 -70.05
N GLU A 589 -29.53 4.05 -69.00
CA GLU A 589 -30.60 3.09 -68.66
C GLU A 589 -30.45 1.56 -68.90
N ASN A 590 -30.72 0.84 -67.80
CA ASN A 590 -31.61 -0.32 -67.64
C ASN A 590 -31.45 -1.59 -68.49
N GLY A 591 -31.41 -2.74 -67.80
CA GLY A 591 -32.11 -3.95 -68.28
C GLY A 591 -31.45 -5.30 -67.99
N ASN A 592 -31.81 -5.90 -66.86
CA ASN A 592 -32.16 -7.30 -66.62
C ASN A 592 -31.49 -8.49 -67.36
N SER A 593 -31.12 -9.47 -66.52
CA SER A 593 -31.36 -10.93 -66.66
C SER A 593 -30.54 -11.68 -67.72
N MET A 594 -30.26 -12.97 -67.67
CA MET A 594 -30.35 -14.10 -66.73
C MET A 594 -29.59 -15.25 -67.43
N SER A 595 -29.13 -16.27 -66.69
CA SER A 595 -28.88 -17.66 -67.12
C SER A 595 -27.78 -17.90 -68.20
N ASP A 596 -27.01 -18.98 -68.27
CA ASP A 596 -26.95 -20.27 -67.59
C ASP A 596 -25.59 -20.92 -68.00
N GLY A 597 -25.12 -21.93 -67.25
CA GLY A 597 -24.50 -23.10 -67.90
C GLY A 597 -22.99 -23.36 -67.74
N ASN A 598 -22.63 -23.91 -66.58
CA ASN A 598 -21.92 -25.19 -66.37
C ASN A 598 -20.41 -25.44 -66.71
N LEU A 599 -19.78 -26.08 -65.71
CA LEU A 599 -18.71 -27.11 -65.70
C LEU A 599 -17.19 -26.74 -65.65
N ALA A 600 -16.66 -27.02 -64.45
CA ALA A 600 -15.44 -27.79 -64.11
C ALA A 600 -14.05 -27.14 -64.27
N ALA A 601 -13.39 -26.85 -63.13
CA ALA A 601 -12.34 -27.69 -62.52
C ALA A 601 -11.45 -26.87 -61.54
N ASN A 602 -11.15 -27.51 -60.40
CA ASN A 602 -10.04 -27.27 -59.46
C ASN A 602 -9.87 -25.94 -58.72
N GLY A 603 -9.75 -26.05 -57.39
CA GLY A 603 -8.73 -25.31 -56.63
C GLY A 603 -9.21 -24.54 -55.39
N ASN A 604 -8.87 -25.09 -54.22
CA ASN A 604 -8.59 -24.44 -52.93
C ASN A 604 -9.64 -23.54 -52.25
N ALA A 605 -10.17 -24.10 -51.15
CA ALA A 605 -10.02 -23.62 -49.77
C ALA A 605 -9.92 -22.11 -49.51
N ALA A 606 -10.98 -21.55 -48.93
CA ALA A 606 -10.93 -20.86 -47.63
C ALA A 606 -12.35 -20.75 -47.07
N TYR A 607 -12.52 -21.20 -45.83
CA TYR A 607 -13.74 -21.15 -45.03
C TYR A 607 -13.84 -19.80 -44.32
N ASP A 608 -15.06 -19.25 -44.26
CA ASP A 608 -15.54 -18.47 -43.11
C ASP A 608 -17.02 -18.80 -42.88
N GLY A 609 -17.49 -18.66 -41.64
CA GLY A 609 -18.92 -18.54 -41.37
C GLY A 609 -19.61 -19.68 -40.61
N ASN A 610 -19.26 -19.79 -39.33
CA ASN A 610 -20.16 -19.89 -38.17
C ASN A 610 -21.69 -20.06 -38.39
N ALA A 611 -22.29 -21.00 -37.64
CA ALA A 611 -23.30 -20.77 -36.59
C ALA A 611 -24.45 -21.81 -36.52
N GLY A 612 -24.65 -22.38 -35.32
CA GLY A 612 -25.99 -22.64 -34.76
C GLY A 612 -26.47 -24.10 -34.65
N TYR A 613 -26.37 -24.65 -33.42
CA TYR A 613 -27.31 -25.44 -32.59
C TYR A 613 -28.43 -26.34 -33.21
N PRO A 614 -29.05 -27.32 -32.48
CA PRO A 614 -28.73 -27.95 -31.18
C PRO A 614 -28.93 -29.51 -31.14
N GLU A 615 -28.67 -30.08 -29.95
CA GLU A 615 -29.40 -31.20 -29.30
C GLU A 615 -29.30 -32.68 -29.75
N SER A 616 -28.74 -33.46 -28.81
CA SER A 616 -29.15 -34.79 -28.30
C SER A 616 -29.32 -35.99 -29.26
N ALA A 617 -28.57 -37.06 -29.01
CA ALA A 617 -29.04 -38.26 -28.29
C ALA A 617 -28.16 -39.51 -28.56
N GLU A 618 -28.01 -40.33 -27.50
CA GLU A 618 -27.67 -41.77 -27.47
C GLU A 618 -26.23 -42.19 -27.81
N ASN A 619 -25.37 -42.45 -26.81
CA ASN A 619 -25.26 -43.66 -25.97
C ASN A 619 -24.77 -44.91 -26.73
N THR A 620 -23.54 -45.36 -26.44
CA THR A 620 -23.23 -46.70 -25.87
C THR A 620 -21.72 -47.00 -25.90
N GLY A 621 -21.19 -47.46 -24.76
CA GLY A 621 -20.08 -48.42 -24.74
C GLY A 621 -18.71 -47.91 -24.28
N ASP A 622 -18.48 -47.96 -22.96
CA ASP A 622 -17.16 -48.04 -22.32
C ASP A 622 -16.73 -49.53 -22.24
N PRO A 623 -15.55 -49.91 -21.72
CA PRO A 623 -14.17 -49.68 -22.16
C PRO A 623 -13.44 -51.01 -22.48
N ALA A 624 -12.32 -50.98 -23.20
CA ALA A 624 -11.36 -52.09 -23.17
C ALA A 624 -9.91 -51.62 -23.36
N THR A 625 -9.14 -51.89 -22.31
CA THR A 625 -7.68 -51.88 -22.14
C THR A 625 -6.85 -52.41 -23.31
N THR A 626 -5.79 -51.67 -23.70
CA THR A 626 -4.48 -52.25 -24.05
C THR A 626 -3.34 -51.24 -23.81
N ASP A 627 -2.28 -51.78 -23.21
CA ASP A 627 -1.01 -51.22 -22.72
C ASP A 627 -0.13 -50.45 -23.74
N PRO A 628 0.97 -49.79 -23.27
CA PRO A 628 1.53 -48.58 -23.86
C PRO A 628 2.54 -48.84 -24.97
N VAL A 629 2.54 -47.93 -25.95
CA VAL A 629 3.60 -47.86 -26.97
C VAL A 629 4.80 -47.10 -26.42
N THR A 630 5.94 -47.76 -26.54
CA THR A 630 7.30 -47.47 -26.12
C THR A 630 7.82 -46.09 -26.54
N ALA A 631 8.57 -45.50 -25.62
CA ALA A 631 9.38 -44.30 -25.80
C ALA A 631 10.39 -44.41 -26.95
N GLN A 632 10.58 -43.30 -27.67
CA GLN A 632 11.79 -43.03 -28.44
C GLN A 632 12.27 -41.59 -28.24
N GLY A 633 13.46 -41.46 -27.64
CA GLY A 633 14.49 -40.53 -28.07
C GLY A 633 14.43 -39.07 -27.59
N THR A 634 14.59 -38.82 -26.29
CA THR A 634 15.07 -37.49 -25.84
C THR A 634 16.55 -37.36 -26.19
N ALA A 635 16.87 -36.53 -27.17
CA ALA A 635 18.24 -36.10 -27.46
C ALA A 635 18.87 -35.46 -26.20
N VAL A 636 20.11 -35.83 -25.94
CA VAL A 636 20.94 -35.37 -24.80
C VAL A 636 21.21 -33.86 -24.93
N PRO A 637 21.11 -33.04 -23.87
CA PRO A 637 21.53 -31.64 -23.96
C PRO A 637 23.06 -31.56 -24.05
N ASP A 638 23.55 -30.88 -25.09
CA ASP A 638 24.97 -30.53 -25.24
C ASP A 638 25.45 -29.68 -24.05
N ILE A 639 26.63 -29.98 -23.51
CA ILE A 639 27.21 -29.20 -22.40
C ILE A 639 27.61 -27.85 -22.98
N ARG A 640 27.01 -26.77 -22.47
CA ARG A 640 27.35 -25.42 -22.93
C ARG A 640 28.42 -24.86 -22.01
N ASP A 641 29.39 -24.13 -22.57
CA ASP A 641 30.43 -23.45 -21.80
C ASP A 641 29.89 -22.47 -20.74
N THR A 642 28.64 -22.03 -20.92
CA THR A 642 27.95 -21.11 -20.00
C THR A 642 27.24 -21.81 -18.85
N ASP A 643 27.14 -23.14 -18.84
CA ASP A 643 26.46 -23.91 -17.80
C ASP A 643 27.28 -23.98 -16.52
N LEU A 644 26.61 -23.88 -15.36
CA LEU A 644 27.26 -23.96 -14.05
C LEU A 644 26.71 -25.13 -13.24
N ALA A 645 27.60 -25.89 -12.61
CA ALA A 645 27.25 -27.00 -11.74
C ALA A 645 27.16 -26.54 -10.29
N ILE A 646 26.08 -26.92 -9.59
CA ILE A 646 26.03 -26.93 -8.14
C ILE A 646 26.66 -28.25 -7.67
N VAL A 647 27.80 -28.17 -7.01
CA VAL A 647 28.60 -29.34 -6.61
C VAL A 647 28.50 -29.67 -5.11
N GLY A 648 28.12 -28.70 -4.29
CA GLY A 648 27.84 -28.89 -2.87
C GLY A 648 26.78 -27.92 -2.38
N LEU A 649 26.09 -28.30 -1.31
CA LEU A 649 25.11 -27.45 -0.64
C LEU A 649 25.03 -27.75 0.86
N SER A 650 24.68 -26.75 1.66
CA SER A 650 24.27 -26.91 3.05
C SER A 650 23.29 -25.81 3.43
N CYS A 651 22.43 -26.08 4.42
CA CYS A 651 21.50 -25.08 4.93
C CYS A 651 21.06 -25.35 6.36
N ARG A 652 20.54 -24.29 7.00
CA ARG A 652 19.71 -24.30 8.20
C ARG A 652 18.51 -23.41 7.97
N PHE A 653 17.33 -24.00 8.09
CA PHE A 653 16.05 -23.30 7.97
C PHE A 653 15.14 -23.68 9.16
N PRO A 654 14.08 -22.91 9.41
CA PRO A 654 13.10 -23.25 10.45
C PRO A 654 12.63 -24.70 10.32
N GLY A 655 12.73 -25.47 11.41
CA GLY A 655 12.41 -26.89 11.44
C GLY A 655 13.41 -27.83 10.74
N ALA A 656 14.54 -27.33 10.23
CA ALA A 656 15.53 -28.10 9.48
C ALA A 656 16.99 -27.68 9.77
N SER A 657 17.77 -28.57 10.38
CA SER A 657 19.18 -28.35 10.74
C SER A 657 20.18 -28.57 9.61
N ASP A 658 19.75 -29.19 8.52
CA ASP A 658 20.58 -29.64 7.41
C ASP A 658 19.71 -29.91 6.17
N PRO A 659 20.30 -30.14 4.99
CA PRO A 659 19.56 -30.41 3.76
C PRO A 659 18.62 -31.61 3.83
N ASP A 660 18.97 -32.69 4.53
CA ASP A 660 18.12 -33.88 4.63
C ASP A 660 16.88 -33.61 5.50
N ALA A 661 17.06 -32.91 6.63
CA ALA A 661 15.97 -32.42 7.46
C ALA A 661 15.07 -31.45 6.68
N TYR A 662 15.66 -30.59 5.84
CA TYR A 662 14.91 -29.66 5.00
C TYR A 662 14.08 -30.39 3.94
N TRP A 663 14.67 -31.39 3.26
CA TRP A 663 13.91 -32.25 2.34
C TRP A 663 12.76 -32.95 3.03
N ASN A 664 12.98 -33.52 4.21
CA ASN A 664 11.95 -34.22 4.97
C ASN A 664 10.80 -33.28 5.36
N LEU A 665 11.11 -32.05 5.81
CA LEU A 665 10.10 -31.02 6.10
C LEU A 665 9.24 -30.72 4.87
N LEU A 666 9.88 -30.50 3.72
CA LEU A 666 9.21 -30.15 2.45
C LEU A 666 8.39 -31.33 1.90
N ALA A 667 8.98 -32.52 1.79
CA ALA A 667 8.33 -33.70 1.25
C ALA A 667 7.11 -34.15 2.06
N GLN A 668 7.13 -33.93 3.39
CA GLN A 668 5.99 -34.19 4.27
C GLN A 668 4.92 -33.09 4.21
N GLY A 669 5.15 -31.99 3.49
CA GLY A 669 4.22 -30.86 3.44
C GLY A 669 4.01 -30.22 4.81
N ARG A 670 5.07 -30.07 5.62
CA ARG A 670 4.97 -29.48 6.95
C ARG A 670 5.36 -28.00 6.94
N SER A 671 4.69 -27.22 7.79
CA SER A 671 5.11 -25.86 8.12
C SER A 671 5.88 -25.85 9.43
N ALA A 672 6.95 -25.06 9.46
CA ALA A 672 7.76 -24.75 10.63
C ALA A 672 7.51 -23.33 11.16
N ILE A 673 6.52 -22.63 10.61
CA ILE A 673 6.03 -21.37 11.14
C ILE A 673 5.33 -21.64 12.48
N ALA A 674 5.71 -20.88 13.51
CA ALA A 674 5.16 -21.05 14.85
C ALA A 674 5.03 -19.70 15.56
N PRO A 675 4.23 -19.62 16.63
CA PRO A 675 4.27 -18.48 17.55
C PRO A 675 5.68 -18.30 18.10
N VAL A 676 6.11 -17.05 18.22
CA VAL A 676 7.41 -16.72 18.81
C VAL A 676 7.34 -16.86 20.32
N ASP A 677 8.26 -17.64 20.90
CA ASP A 677 8.36 -17.83 22.34
C ASP A 677 8.55 -16.48 23.06
N PRO A 678 7.72 -16.12 24.06
CA PRO A 678 7.88 -14.90 24.85
C PRO A 678 9.25 -14.75 25.50
N GLY A 679 9.93 -15.85 25.83
CA GLY A 679 11.30 -15.85 26.37
C GLY A 679 12.37 -15.55 25.33
N ARG A 680 12.07 -15.72 24.03
CA ARG A 680 12.99 -15.41 22.92
C ARG A 680 13.12 -13.91 22.71
N TRP A 681 12.01 -13.18 22.81
CA TRP A 681 11.95 -11.71 22.74
C TRP A 681 11.30 -11.14 24.02
N PRO A 682 12.02 -11.14 25.15
CA PRO A 682 11.45 -10.81 26.45
C PRO A 682 10.88 -9.39 26.50
N GLY A 683 9.64 -9.28 26.99
CA GLY A 683 8.99 -8.02 27.34
C GLY A 683 8.18 -7.33 26.23
N GLN A 684 7.89 -7.98 25.10
CA GLN A 684 7.15 -7.35 23.98
C GLN A 684 6.22 -8.32 23.24
N SER A 685 4.91 -8.05 23.28
CA SER A 685 3.89 -8.67 22.41
C SER A 685 3.69 -7.85 21.13
N ASP A 686 2.96 -8.41 20.17
CA ASP A 686 2.38 -7.62 19.08
C ASP A 686 1.32 -6.65 19.62
N SER A 687 0.85 -5.72 18.80
CA SER A 687 -0.15 -4.70 19.17
C SER A 687 -1.53 -5.28 19.51
N SER A 688 -1.77 -6.58 19.23
CA SER A 688 -3.02 -7.28 19.54
C SER A 688 -2.96 -8.12 20.83
N GLY A 689 -1.76 -8.33 21.40
CA GLY A 689 -1.54 -9.20 22.56
C GLY A 689 -1.51 -10.71 22.23
N ALA A 690 -1.65 -11.10 20.96
CA ALA A 690 -1.65 -12.50 20.49
C ALA A 690 -0.24 -13.08 20.27
N GLY A 691 0.80 -12.23 20.23
CA GLY A 691 2.18 -12.62 19.94
C GLY A 691 2.50 -12.69 18.44
N PHE A 692 3.78 -12.56 18.09
CA PHE A 692 4.23 -12.68 16.69
C PHE A 692 4.29 -14.14 16.25
N HIS A 693 4.08 -14.40 14.96
CA HIS A 693 4.47 -15.65 14.31
C HIS A 693 5.74 -15.43 13.50
N ALA A 694 6.62 -16.42 13.49
CA ALA A 694 7.84 -16.40 12.68
C ALA A 694 8.32 -17.82 12.37
N GLY A 695 9.09 -17.95 11.29
CA GLY A 695 9.94 -19.12 11.08
C GLY A 695 11.29 -18.88 11.74
N LEU A 696 11.52 -19.38 12.95
CA LEU A 696 12.80 -19.17 13.64
C LEU A 696 13.67 -20.43 13.62
N LEU A 697 14.99 -20.25 13.60
CA LEU A 697 15.92 -21.36 13.86
C LEU A 697 15.78 -21.81 15.31
N ALA A 698 16.04 -23.08 15.62
CA ALA A 698 16.14 -23.52 17.01
C ALA A 698 17.36 -22.85 17.70
N ASP A 699 17.31 -22.62 19.02
CA ASP A 699 18.42 -21.99 19.73
C ASP A 699 19.73 -22.80 19.60
N ALA A 700 19.64 -24.13 19.64
CA ALA A 700 20.77 -25.02 19.38
C ALA A 700 21.39 -24.84 17.98
N ALA A 701 20.60 -24.38 17.00
CA ALA A 701 21.09 -24.09 15.66
C ALA A 701 21.84 -22.75 15.56
N ARG A 702 21.80 -21.93 16.62
CA ARG A 702 22.56 -20.67 16.79
C ARG A 702 23.82 -20.85 17.64
N GLU A 703 24.06 -22.03 18.19
CA GLU A 703 25.32 -22.36 18.87
C GLU A 703 26.48 -22.50 17.87
N PHE A 704 27.70 -22.25 18.32
CA PHE A 704 28.90 -22.23 17.48
C PHE A 704 30.08 -22.88 18.21
N ASP A 705 31.07 -23.39 17.46
CA ASP A 705 32.33 -23.93 17.99
C ASP A 705 33.53 -23.00 17.63
N PRO A 706 33.85 -21.98 18.46
CA PRO A 706 34.95 -21.05 18.18
C PRO A 706 36.31 -21.75 18.08
N ALA A 707 36.52 -22.80 18.87
CA ALA A 707 37.80 -23.48 18.95
C ALA A 707 38.14 -24.19 17.63
N TYR A 708 37.15 -24.84 17.01
CA TYR A 708 37.30 -25.45 15.68
C TYR A 708 37.71 -24.42 14.61
N PHE A 709 37.13 -23.22 14.67
CA PHE A 709 37.40 -22.15 13.70
C PHE A 709 38.61 -21.27 14.07
N HIS A 710 39.32 -21.59 15.16
CA HIS A 710 40.44 -20.80 15.69
C HIS A 710 40.06 -19.34 16.00
N ILE A 711 38.84 -19.13 16.47
CA ILE A 711 38.30 -17.83 16.90
C ILE A 711 38.28 -17.82 18.43
N GLY A 712 38.85 -16.78 19.04
CA GLY A 712 38.77 -16.61 20.50
C GLY A 712 37.35 -16.28 20.95
N ASP A 713 36.97 -16.68 22.17
CA ASP A 713 35.60 -16.50 22.67
C ASP A 713 35.17 -15.02 22.71
N GLU A 714 36.08 -14.11 23.07
CA GLU A 714 35.86 -12.65 23.05
C GLU A 714 35.58 -12.12 21.64
N ASP A 715 36.28 -12.66 20.63
CA ASP A 715 36.12 -12.28 19.24
C ASP A 715 34.81 -12.86 18.67
N ALA A 716 34.51 -14.13 18.96
CA ALA A 716 33.25 -14.77 18.56
C ALA A 716 32.03 -14.03 19.13
N ALA A 717 32.10 -13.57 20.38
CA ALA A 717 31.02 -12.80 21.01
C ALA A 717 30.83 -11.38 20.44
N ALA A 718 31.85 -10.85 19.75
CA ALA A 718 31.81 -9.55 19.09
C ALA A 718 31.45 -9.66 17.59
N MET A 719 31.51 -10.83 16.98
CA MET A 719 31.15 -11.04 15.58
C MET A 719 29.63 -11.07 15.37
N ASP A 720 29.19 -10.73 14.16
CA ASP A 720 27.81 -10.95 13.75
C ASP A 720 27.52 -12.47 13.75
N PRO A 721 26.50 -12.96 14.48
CA PRO A 721 26.17 -14.39 14.51
C PRO A 721 25.91 -15.00 13.14
N GLN A 722 25.49 -14.18 12.17
CA GLN A 722 25.31 -14.61 10.78
C GLN A 722 26.63 -15.00 10.11
N ALA A 723 27.74 -14.33 10.44
CA ALA A 723 29.07 -14.68 9.92
C ALA A 723 29.55 -16.04 10.47
N LEU A 724 29.26 -16.32 11.75
CA LEU A 724 29.58 -17.61 12.39
C LEU A 724 28.76 -18.75 11.78
N LEU A 725 27.48 -18.50 11.51
CA LEU A 725 26.59 -19.45 10.85
C LEU A 725 27.07 -19.78 9.43
N LEU A 726 27.48 -18.76 8.66
CA LEU A 726 28.02 -18.92 7.31
C LEU A 726 29.33 -19.71 7.28
N LEU A 727 30.19 -19.59 8.30
CA LEU A 727 31.41 -20.40 8.42
C LEU A 727 31.10 -21.89 8.50
N GLU A 728 30.19 -22.28 9.39
CA GLU A 728 29.79 -23.68 9.53
C GLU A 728 29.09 -24.20 8.27
N GLU A 729 28.16 -23.43 7.69
CA GLU A 729 27.45 -23.86 6.49
C GLU A 729 28.36 -23.94 5.27
N THR A 730 29.39 -23.09 5.17
CA THR A 730 30.41 -23.20 4.12
C THR A 730 31.27 -24.44 4.30
N LEU A 731 31.71 -24.75 5.53
CA LEU A 731 32.43 -25.99 5.84
C LEU A 731 31.62 -27.21 5.39
N PHE A 732 30.33 -27.26 5.73
CA PHE A 732 29.47 -28.38 5.39
C PHE A 732 29.15 -28.45 3.90
N ALA A 733 29.05 -27.32 3.20
CA ALA A 733 28.88 -27.31 1.76
C ALA A 733 30.13 -27.85 1.03
N PHE A 734 31.33 -27.56 1.52
CA PHE A 734 32.57 -28.19 1.03
C PHE A 734 32.62 -29.69 1.33
N CYS A 735 32.22 -30.11 2.54
CA CYS A 735 32.09 -31.53 2.86
C CYS A 735 31.12 -32.23 1.90
N GLU A 736 29.94 -31.66 1.65
CA GLU A 736 28.97 -32.23 0.70
C GLU A 736 29.52 -32.30 -0.73
N ALA A 737 30.33 -31.32 -1.15
CA ALA A 737 31.03 -31.33 -2.43
C ALA A 737 32.19 -32.33 -2.51
N GLY A 738 32.61 -32.91 -1.38
CA GLY A 738 33.75 -33.83 -1.33
C GLY A 738 35.11 -33.14 -1.26
N TYR A 739 35.16 -31.89 -0.77
CA TYR A 739 36.38 -31.09 -0.63
C TYR A 739 36.79 -30.95 0.82
N ARG A 740 38.07 -31.19 1.10
CA ARG A 740 38.68 -30.89 2.40
C ARG A 740 39.11 -29.43 2.46
N THR A 741 39.21 -28.90 3.68
CA THR A 741 39.62 -27.50 3.90
C THR A 741 41.04 -27.21 3.44
N ASP A 742 41.94 -28.19 3.46
CA ASP A 742 43.30 -28.07 2.93
C ASP A 742 43.36 -28.09 1.40
N GLU A 743 42.37 -28.69 0.71
CA GLU A 743 42.30 -28.70 -0.76
C GLU A 743 41.87 -27.35 -1.34
N VAL A 744 41.04 -26.59 -0.61
CA VAL A 744 40.55 -25.27 -1.05
C VAL A 744 41.45 -24.12 -0.59
N LYS A 745 42.46 -24.42 0.21
CA LYS A 745 43.36 -23.42 0.79
C LYS A 745 44.19 -22.73 -0.30
N GLY A 746 44.07 -21.41 -0.39
CA GLY A 746 44.79 -20.58 -1.35
C GLY A 746 44.21 -20.60 -2.77
N ALA A 747 43.10 -21.30 -2.97
CA ALA A 747 42.42 -21.42 -4.25
C ALA A 747 41.69 -20.13 -4.65
N GLU A 748 41.54 -19.90 -5.96
CA GLU A 748 40.83 -18.74 -6.53
C GLU A 748 39.30 -18.96 -6.48
N ILE A 749 38.79 -19.16 -5.26
CA ILE A 749 37.37 -19.34 -4.97
C ILE A 749 36.79 -18.01 -4.51
N GLY A 750 35.78 -17.51 -5.22
CA GLY A 750 35.05 -16.32 -4.82
C GLY A 750 34.01 -16.63 -3.73
N VAL A 751 33.71 -15.66 -2.87
CA VAL A 751 32.71 -15.73 -1.81
C VAL A 751 31.68 -14.62 -2.03
N TYR A 752 30.45 -15.00 -2.33
CA TYR A 752 29.36 -14.08 -2.66
C TYR A 752 28.17 -14.34 -1.75
N ILE A 753 27.94 -13.44 -0.79
CA ILE A 753 26.94 -13.63 0.27
C ILE A 753 25.82 -12.60 0.13
N GLY A 754 24.58 -13.07 -0.03
CA GLY A 754 23.40 -12.26 0.18
C GLY A 754 23.13 -12.09 1.68
N GLY A 755 23.17 -10.87 2.20
CA GLY A 755 22.96 -10.68 3.63
C GLY A 755 23.02 -9.23 4.07
N ARG A 756 22.35 -8.97 5.20
CA ARG A 756 22.32 -7.67 5.87
C ARG A 756 22.75 -7.85 7.32
N SER A 757 23.71 -7.05 7.78
CA SER A 757 24.09 -7.10 9.18
C SER A 757 22.98 -6.47 10.04
N ALA A 758 22.55 -7.20 11.07
CA ALA A 758 21.37 -6.84 11.85
C ALA A 758 21.66 -5.79 12.95
N ARG A 759 22.90 -5.66 13.43
CA ARG A 759 23.29 -4.69 14.47
C ARG A 759 24.80 -4.52 14.60
N LEU A 760 25.23 -3.37 15.10
CA LEU A 760 26.55 -3.21 15.72
C LEU A 760 26.54 -3.88 17.13
N PRO A 761 27.55 -4.68 17.48
CA PRO A 761 27.71 -5.22 18.82
C PRO A 761 27.76 -4.13 19.89
N ALA A 762 27.42 -4.47 21.14
CA ALA A 762 27.54 -3.55 22.26
C ALA A 762 28.99 -3.04 22.39
N ARG A 763 29.15 -1.73 22.66
CA ARG A 763 30.46 -1.06 22.70
C ARG A 763 31.48 -1.78 23.61
N GLU A 764 31.02 -2.27 24.76
CA GLU A 764 31.85 -3.00 25.72
C GLU A 764 32.45 -4.28 25.11
N ARG A 765 31.69 -4.99 24.27
CA ARG A 765 32.17 -6.21 23.58
C ARG A 765 33.18 -5.89 22.51
N VAL A 766 32.93 -4.81 21.77
CA VAL A 766 33.90 -4.29 20.81
C VAL A 766 35.24 -3.96 21.48
N LEU A 767 35.19 -3.36 22.67
CA LEU A 767 36.40 -3.00 23.44
C LEU A 767 37.07 -4.21 24.11
N ALA A 768 36.31 -5.27 24.42
CA ALA A 768 36.84 -6.52 24.95
C ALA A 768 37.46 -7.43 23.87
N SER A 769 37.03 -7.29 22.60
CA SER A 769 37.60 -8.03 21.48
C SER A 769 39.06 -7.66 21.25
N ARG A 770 39.89 -8.67 20.97
CA ARG A 770 41.31 -8.48 20.63
C ARG A 770 41.49 -8.00 19.19
N ASN A 771 40.46 -8.13 18.37
CA ASN A 771 40.43 -7.74 16.96
C ASN A 771 39.24 -6.81 16.67
N PRO A 772 39.27 -5.53 17.08
CA PRO A 772 38.14 -4.59 16.93
C PRO A 772 37.77 -4.26 15.47
N VAL A 773 38.53 -4.78 14.50
CA VAL A 773 38.31 -4.58 13.06
C VAL A 773 37.20 -5.48 12.51
N VAL A 774 36.70 -6.50 13.24
CA VAL A 774 35.63 -7.45 12.80
C VAL A 774 34.22 -6.86 12.74
N LEU A 775 34.10 -5.54 12.62
CA LEU A 775 32.85 -4.80 12.67
C LEU A 775 32.50 -4.29 11.28
N GLY A 776 31.43 -4.82 10.71
CA GLY A 776 30.93 -4.38 9.41
C GLY A 776 30.28 -5.51 8.63
N GLN A 777 29.34 -5.15 7.76
CA GLN A 777 28.58 -6.10 6.95
C GLN A 777 29.49 -6.93 6.02
N ASN A 778 30.63 -6.39 5.58
CA ASN A 778 31.62 -7.10 4.76
C ASN A 778 32.15 -8.38 5.42
N TYR A 779 32.12 -8.48 6.75
CA TYR A 779 32.60 -9.66 7.47
C TYR A 779 31.73 -10.91 7.30
N LEU A 780 30.51 -10.79 6.77
CA LEU A 780 29.73 -11.96 6.38
C LEU A 780 30.46 -12.80 5.31
N ALA A 781 31.13 -12.14 4.34
CA ALA A 781 31.93 -12.83 3.33
C ALA A 781 33.41 -12.94 3.73
N ALA A 782 34.00 -11.87 4.28
CA ALA A 782 35.44 -11.83 4.57
C ALA A 782 35.86 -12.87 5.62
N THR A 783 34.98 -13.22 6.56
CA THR A 783 35.25 -14.25 7.56
C THR A 783 35.43 -15.62 6.92
N VAL A 784 34.59 -15.97 5.94
CA VAL A 784 34.69 -17.22 5.16
C VAL A 784 35.99 -17.22 4.37
N SER A 785 36.27 -16.17 3.59
CA SER A 785 37.51 -16.07 2.81
C SER A 785 38.75 -16.20 3.70
N ARG A 786 38.77 -15.53 4.85
CA ARG A 786 39.90 -15.55 5.79
C ARG A 786 40.13 -16.94 6.39
N TYR A 787 39.07 -17.62 6.83
CA TYR A 787 39.22 -18.91 7.50
C TYR A 787 39.71 -20.01 6.53
N PHE A 788 39.12 -20.08 5.34
CA PHE A 788 39.49 -21.09 4.34
C PHE A 788 40.65 -20.68 3.43
N ASP A 789 41.24 -19.48 3.60
CA ASP A 789 42.28 -18.89 2.73
C ASP A 789 41.83 -18.83 1.26
N LEU A 790 40.60 -18.42 0.99
CA LEU A 790 40.07 -18.28 -0.37
C LEU A 790 40.50 -16.95 -0.97
N ARG A 791 41.06 -16.98 -2.18
CA ARG A 791 41.72 -15.82 -2.82
C ARG A 791 40.90 -15.16 -3.93
N GLY A 792 39.68 -15.62 -4.19
CA GLY A 792 38.76 -14.95 -5.11
C GLY A 792 38.08 -13.71 -4.48
N PRO A 793 37.20 -13.03 -5.22
CA PRO A 793 36.43 -11.90 -4.72
C PRO A 793 35.62 -12.25 -3.48
N SER A 794 35.54 -11.34 -2.51
CA SER A 794 34.77 -11.54 -1.27
C SER A 794 33.74 -10.40 -1.12
N VAL A 795 32.47 -10.71 -1.41
CA VAL A 795 31.43 -9.71 -1.64
C VAL A 795 30.19 -10.03 -0.81
N VAL A 796 29.63 -8.98 -0.20
CA VAL A 796 28.31 -9.03 0.42
C VAL A 796 27.35 -8.19 -0.39
N VAL A 797 26.21 -8.76 -0.73
CA VAL A 797 25.15 -8.15 -1.55
C VAL A 797 23.92 -7.93 -0.69
N ASP A 798 23.38 -6.71 -0.74
CA ASP A 798 22.07 -6.38 -0.15
C ASP A 798 21.19 -5.76 -1.22
N THR A 799 20.31 -6.58 -1.77
CA THR A 799 19.21 -6.19 -2.64
C THR A 799 17.89 -6.67 -2.02
N ALA A 800 17.80 -6.61 -0.69
CA ALA A 800 16.69 -7.20 0.08
C ALA A 800 16.51 -8.70 -0.25
N CYS A 801 15.31 -9.14 -0.65
CA CYS A 801 14.95 -10.55 -0.81
C CYS A 801 15.69 -11.24 -1.97
N SER A 802 16.09 -10.50 -3.00
CA SER A 802 16.83 -11.04 -4.17
C SER A 802 18.33 -11.26 -3.91
N SER A 803 18.84 -10.89 -2.73
CA SER A 803 20.27 -10.81 -2.43
C SER A 803 21.07 -12.07 -2.78
N ALA A 804 20.58 -13.25 -2.41
CA ALA A 804 21.28 -14.51 -2.67
C ALA A 804 21.38 -14.84 -4.18
N LEU A 805 20.34 -14.54 -4.98
CA LEU A 805 20.39 -14.79 -6.42
C LEU A 805 21.17 -13.72 -7.18
N VAL A 806 21.18 -12.48 -6.70
CA VAL A 806 22.09 -11.45 -7.24
C VAL A 806 23.55 -11.83 -6.96
N ALA A 807 23.84 -12.32 -5.74
CA ALA A 807 25.15 -12.89 -5.41
C ALA A 807 25.54 -14.06 -6.33
N LEU A 808 24.58 -14.97 -6.62
CA LEU A 808 24.78 -16.05 -7.59
C LEU A 808 25.07 -15.53 -9.00
N ASN A 809 24.40 -14.45 -9.44
CA ASN A 809 24.63 -13.87 -10.75
C ASN A 809 26.02 -13.24 -10.88
N LEU A 810 26.52 -12.58 -9.83
CA LEU A 810 27.90 -12.07 -9.79
C LEU A 810 28.92 -13.22 -9.85
N ALA A 811 28.70 -14.27 -9.06
CA ALA A 811 29.53 -15.48 -9.11
C ALA A 811 29.51 -16.14 -10.51
N ALA A 812 28.33 -16.23 -11.12
CA ALA A 812 28.16 -16.81 -12.46
C ALA A 812 28.93 -16.03 -13.52
N GLN A 813 28.97 -14.70 -13.44
CA GLN A 813 29.74 -13.86 -14.35
C GLN A 813 31.24 -14.08 -14.18
N ALA A 814 31.73 -14.06 -12.93
CA ALA A 814 33.15 -14.29 -12.64
C ALA A 814 33.62 -15.70 -13.07
N LEU A 815 32.80 -16.73 -12.81
CA LEU A 815 33.04 -18.10 -13.27
C LEU A 815 33.09 -18.19 -14.80
N ARG A 816 32.15 -17.56 -15.51
CA ARG A 816 32.13 -17.57 -16.98
C ARG A 816 33.29 -16.77 -17.59
N ALA A 817 33.73 -15.70 -16.92
CA ALA A 817 34.86 -14.90 -17.33
C ALA A 817 36.22 -15.59 -17.07
N GLY A 818 36.24 -16.65 -16.26
CA GLY A 818 37.49 -17.31 -15.89
C GLY A 818 38.26 -16.60 -14.77
N GLU A 819 37.64 -15.65 -14.07
CA GLU A 819 38.26 -14.90 -12.97
C GLU A 819 38.39 -15.73 -11.68
N ILE A 820 37.56 -16.76 -11.55
CA ILE A 820 37.55 -17.71 -10.43
C ILE A 820 37.31 -19.13 -10.95
N GLU A 821 37.77 -20.12 -10.19
CA GLU A 821 37.60 -21.56 -10.51
C GLU A 821 36.40 -22.22 -9.82
N ALA A 822 35.94 -21.60 -8.72
CA ALA A 822 34.73 -21.98 -8.00
C ALA A 822 34.17 -20.77 -7.25
N ALA A 823 32.92 -20.86 -6.81
CA ALA A 823 32.31 -19.85 -5.97
C ALA A 823 31.55 -20.49 -4.81
N VAL A 824 31.73 -19.92 -3.61
CA VAL A 824 30.83 -20.08 -2.48
C VAL A 824 29.75 -19.01 -2.61
N VAL A 825 28.51 -19.43 -2.80
CA VAL A 825 27.36 -18.52 -2.91
C VAL A 825 26.41 -18.82 -1.77
N GLY A 826 26.04 -17.81 -0.99
CA GLY A 826 25.19 -18.00 0.17
C GLY A 826 24.17 -16.89 0.39
N GLY A 827 23.25 -17.16 1.32
CA GLY A 827 22.27 -16.21 1.80
C GLY A 827 22.03 -16.41 3.29
N VAL A 828 21.95 -15.34 4.07
CA VAL A 828 21.72 -15.41 5.52
C VAL A 828 20.76 -14.33 6.00
N THR A 829 19.90 -14.69 6.96
CA THR A 829 19.10 -13.75 7.75
C THR A 829 18.86 -14.33 9.14
N LEU A 830 19.22 -13.57 10.18
CA LEU A 830 18.82 -13.82 11.57
C LEU A 830 17.99 -12.67 12.11
N ILE A 831 17.00 -13.02 12.94
CA ILE A 831 16.10 -12.10 13.62
C ILE A 831 16.53 -12.04 15.09
N GLU A 832 17.22 -10.95 15.42
CA GLU A 832 17.78 -10.70 16.76
C GLU A 832 16.77 -10.10 17.74
N GLY A 833 15.61 -9.64 17.26
CA GLY A 833 14.58 -9.05 18.12
C GLY A 833 13.31 -8.62 17.38
N PRO A 834 12.30 -8.13 18.11
CA PRO A 834 10.97 -7.86 17.56
C PRO A 834 10.88 -6.60 16.70
N ALA A 835 11.92 -5.74 16.68
CA ALA A 835 11.84 -4.42 16.04
C ALA A 835 11.42 -4.48 14.56
N ALA A 836 11.99 -5.40 13.77
CA ALA A 836 11.61 -5.58 12.38
C ALA A 836 10.16 -6.09 12.25
N HIS A 837 9.76 -7.04 13.10
CA HIS A 837 8.39 -7.57 13.13
C HIS A 837 7.38 -6.49 13.50
N GLN A 838 7.71 -5.63 14.46
CA GLN A 838 6.88 -4.50 14.87
C GLN A 838 6.69 -3.50 13.72
N VAL A 839 7.76 -3.17 12.99
CA VAL A 839 7.65 -2.28 11.82
C VAL A 839 6.81 -2.91 10.72
N PHE A 840 6.98 -4.20 10.43
CA PHE A 840 6.16 -4.89 9.44
C PHE A 840 4.69 -4.99 9.87
N ALA A 841 4.42 -5.28 11.15
CA ALA A 841 3.08 -5.30 11.71
C ALA A 841 2.40 -3.93 11.65
N GLN A 842 3.11 -2.86 12.03
CA GLN A 842 2.64 -1.46 11.94
C GLN A 842 2.31 -1.03 10.50
N ARG A 843 2.92 -1.67 9.50
CA ARG A 843 2.66 -1.42 8.08
C ARG A 843 1.57 -2.34 7.50
N GLY A 844 0.98 -3.22 8.30
CA GLY A 844 -0.02 -4.19 7.84
C GLY A 844 0.54 -5.24 6.87
N LEU A 845 1.86 -5.49 6.90
CA LEU A 845 2.51 -6.43 5.99
C LEU A 845 2.55 -7.87 6.54
N LEU A 846 2.31 -8.05 7.84
CA LEU A 846 2.30 -9.36 8.47
C LEU A 846 0.91 -9.98 8.44
N THR A 847 0.87 -11.29 8.20
CA THR A 847 -0.36 -12.07 8.43
C THR A 847 -0.66 -12.17 9.93
N PRO A 848 -1.93 -12.06 10.35
CA PRO A 848 -2.34 -12.25 11.73
C PRO A 848 -2.44 -13.73 12.14
N THR A 849 -2.25 -14.67 11.21
CA THR A 849 -2.39 -16.11 11.43
C THR A 849 -1.04 -16.82 11.34
N PRO A 850 -0.87 -18.03 11.95
CA PRO A 850 0.35 -18.83 11.83
C PRO A 850 0.62 -19.38 10.42
N GLU A 851 -0.19 -19.03 9.44
CA GLU A 851 -0.14 -19.59 8.09
C GLU A 851 0.31 -18.53 7.09
N PHE A 852 1.23 -18.91 6.21
CA PHE A 852 1.63 -18.11 5.06
C PHE A 852 0.90 -18.62 3.82
N HIS A 853 0.09 -17.74 3.22
CA HIS A 853 -0.69 -18.03 2.02
C HIS A 853 -0.22 -17.20 0.84
N ALA A 854 -0.03 -17.84 -0.31
CA ALA A 854 0.24 -17.20 -1.59
C ALA A 854 -0.46 -17.98 -2.71
N PHE A 855 -0.81 -17.29 -3.79
CA PHE A 855 -1.70 -17.81 -4.86
C PHE A 855 -2.99 -18.43 -4.30
N ASP A 856 -3.50 -17.87 -3.21
CA ASP A 856 -4.61 -18.38 -2.43
C ASP A 856 -5.48 -17.20 -1.99
N ARG A 857 -6.80 -17.36 -1.96
CA ARG A 857 -7.72 -16.32 -1.48
C ARG A 857 -7.44 -15.88 -0.04
N ARG A 858 -6.78 -16.73 0.76
CA ARG A 858 -6.38 -16.45 2.14
C ARG A 858 -5.09 -15.64 2.25
N ALA A 859 -4.44 -15.29 1.13
CA ALA A 859 -3.24 -14.44 1.12
C ALA A 859 -3.57 -13.08 1.75
N GLY A 860 -2.76 -12.65 2.72
CA GLY A 860 -3.04 -11.45 3.52
C GLY A 860 -1.80 -10.82 4.15
N GLY A 861 -0.61 -11.11 3.62
CA GLY A 861 0.67 -10.69 4.20
C GLY A 861 1.64 -11.85 4.38
N PHE A 862 2.84 -11.54 4.84
CA PHE A 862 3.94 -12.49 4.97
C PHE A 862 4.27 -12.81 6.44
N VAL A 863 4.95 -13.92 6.68
CA VAL A 863 5.52 -14.28 7.99
C VAL A 863 7.03 -14.18 7.91
N PRO A 864 7.75 -13.36 8.69
CA PRO A 864 9.20 -13.28 8.58
C PRO A 864 9.86 -14.57 9.08
N ALA A 865 11.03 -14.87 8.55
CA ALA A 865 11.78 -16.04 8.94
C ALA A 865 13.29 -15.81 8.97
N GLU A 866 13.96 -16.71 9.67
CA GLU A 866 15.41 -16.86 9.68
C GLU A 866 15.85 -17.90 8.65
N GLY A 867 17.11 -17.88 8.30
CA GLY A 867 17.68 -18.94 7.49
C GLY A 867 19.11 -18.67 7.07
N ALA A 868 19.85 -19.74 6.82
CA ALA A 868 21.13 -19.71 6.15
C ALA A 868 21.22 -20.83 5.12
N GLY A 869 21.76 -20.54 3.95
CA GLY A 869 22.05 -21.53 2.93
C GLY A 869 23.33 -21.17 2.18
N VAL A 870 24.09 -22.19 1.80
CA VAL A 870 25.32 -22.08 1.02
C VAL A 870 25.32 -23.13 -0.07
N VAL A 871 25.72 -22.74 -1.29
CA VAL A 871 26.00 -23.63 -2.41
C VAL A 871 27.41 -23.38 -2.93
N VAL A 872 28.07 -24.45 -3.38
CA VAL A 872 29.36 -24.38 -4.07
C VAL A 872 29.10 -24.57 -5.57
N VAL A 873 29.54 -23.61 -6.37
CA VAL A 873 29.25 -23.53 -7.81
C VAL A 873 30.55 -23.52 -8.61
N ARG A 874 30.58 -24.27 -9.71
CA ARG A 874 31.70 -24.32 -10.67
C ARG A 874 31.18 -24.27 -12.09
N ARG A 875 32.04 -23.99 -13.08
CA ARG A 875 31.68 -24.26 -14.48
C ARG A 875 31.39 -25.74 -14.64
N LEU A 876 30.36 -26.10 -15.41
CA LEU A 876 29.95 -27.49 -15.57
C LEU A 876 31.07 -28.36 -16.17
N SER A 877 31.84 -27.81 -17.11
CA SER A 877 33.01 -28.47 -17.70
C SER A 877 34.08 -28.78 -16.66
N ASP A 878 34.38 -27.83 -15.77
CA ASP A 878 35.38 -28.01 -14.71
C ASP A 878 34.91 -28.95 -13.60
N ALA A 879 33.60 -28.96 -13.31
CA ALA A 879 33.01 -29.89 -12.37
C ALA A 879 33.11 -31.33 -12.91
N ALA A 880 32.80 -31.51 -14.20
CA ALA A 880 32.93 -32.80 -14.85
C ALA A 880 34.40 -33.26 -14.92
N SER A 881 35.34 -32.37 -15.25
CA SER A 881 36.77 -32.71 -15.34
C SER A 881 37.40 -33.04 -13.98
N ASN A 882 36.96 -32.37 -12.91
CA ASN A 882 37.43 -32.63 -11.55
C ASN A 882 36.75 -33.83 -10.87
N GLY A 883 35.82 -34.49 -11.57
CA GLY A 883 35.08 -35.61 -11.02
C GLY A 883 34.11 -35.21 -9.91
N ASP A 884 33.63 -33.96 -9.92
CA ASP A 884 32.69 -33.46 -8.92
C ASP A 884 31.33 -34.17 -9.04
N ARG A 885 30.65 -34.29 -7.91
CA ARG A 885 29.25 -34.69 -7.90
C ARG A 885 28.40 -33.49 -8.28
N ILE A 886 27.71 -33.57 -9.41
CA ILE A 886 26.78 -32.51 -9.86
C ILE A 886 25.39 -32.78 -9.27
N ILE A 887 24.90 -31.84 -8.46
CA ILE A 887 23.57 -31.92 -7.82
C ILE A 887 22.50 -31.42 -8.78
N ALA A 888 22.73 -30.25 -9.39
CA ALA A 888 21.89 -29.64 -10.40
C ALA A 888 22.73 -28.70 -11.28
N VAL A 889 22.20 -28.33 -12.44
CA VAL A 889 22.87 -27.42 -13.38
C VAL A 889 22.08 -26.12 -13.48
N ILE A 890 22.75 -24.99 -13.26
CA ILE A 890 22.22 -23.66 -13.56
C ILE A 890 22.46 -23.39 -15.04
N LYS A 891 21.37 -23.25 -15.79
CA LYS A 891 21.37 -23.12 -17.25
C LYS A 891 21.27 -21.66 -17.67
N GLY A 892 20.56 -20.85 -16.90
CA GLY A 892 20.42 -19.42 -17.14
C GLY A 892 20.19 -18.67 -15.84
N ILE A 893 20.74 -17.47 -15.74
CA ILE A 893 20.45 -16.52 -14.65
C ILE A 893 20.44 -15.12 -15.23
N ALA A 894 19.51 -14.30 -14.77
CA ALA A 894 19.42 -12.90 -15.13
C ALA A 894 19.02 -12.06 -13.92
N VAL A 895 19.46 -10.80 -13.93
CA VAL A 895 19.08 -9.78 -12.96
C VAL A 895 18.71 -8.51 -13.72
N ASN A 896 17.65 -7.83 -13.28
CA ASN A 896 17.32 -6.47 -13.71
C ASN A 896 16.71 -5.67 -12.55
N ASN A 897 16.18 -4.50 -12.85
CA ASN A 897 15.46 -3.67 -11.89
C ASN A 897 14.17 -3.16 -12.52
N ASP A 898 13.15 -2.99 -11.69
CA ASP A 898 11.84 -2.46 -12.07
C ASP A 898 11.89 -1.01 -12.57
N GLY A 899 12.97 -0.30 -12.27
CA GLY A 899 13.13 1.11 -12.61
C GLY A 899 12.24 1.97 -11.72
N ARG A 900 11.63 2.99 -12.32
CA ARG A 900 10.70 3.85 -11.60
C ARG A 900 9.34 3.16 -11.53
N THR A 901 8.89 2.91 -10.32
CA THR A 901 7.55 2.40 -10.03
C THR A 901 6.87 3.34 -9.05
N VAL A 902 5.56 3.16 -8.96
CA VAL A 902 4.58 3.77 -8.05
C VAL A 902 5.06 3.92 -6.59
N GLY A 903 5.88 2.99 -6.12
CA GLY A 903 6.45 2.99 -4.79
C GLY A 903 7.59 1.97 -4.73
N PRO A 904 8.56 2.15 -3.82
CA PRO A 904 9.80 1.37 -3.84
C PRO A 904 9.61 -0.16 -3.77
N ALA A 905 8.48 -0.62 -3.22
CA ALA A 905 8.13 -2.03 -3.09
C ALA A 905 7.15 -2.54 -4.16
N THR A 906 6.75 -1.71 -5.12
CA THR A 906 5.75 -2.08 -6.14
C THR A 906 6.42 -2.74 -7.34
N PRO A 907 6.00 -3.96 -7.73
CA PRO A 907 6.59 -4.68 -8.85
C PRO A 907 6.17 -4.09 -10.20
N ASN A 908 6.97 -4.36 -11.22
CA ASN A 908 6.66 -4.04 -12.61
C ASN A 908 6.55 -5.33 -13.44
N LEU A 909 5.40 -5.53 -14.09
CA LEU A 909 5.13 -6.76 -14.84
C LEU A 909 6.11 -6.96 -16.01
N LEU A 910 6.40 -5.89 -16.76
CA LEU A 910 7.23 -5.97 -17.96
C LEU A 910 8.68 -6.28 -17.62
N THR A 911 9.21 -5.73 -16.52
CA THR A 911 10.57 -6.04 -16.05
C THR A 911 10.66 -7.44 -15.47
N GLN A 912 9.61 -7.95 -14.81
CA GLN A 912 9.54 -9.37 -14.42
C GLN A 912 9.52 -10.28 -15.66
N GLN A 913 8.70 -10.00 -16.67
CA GLN A 913 8.71 -10.74 -17.94
C GLN A 913 10.07 -10.69 -18.62
N ALA A 914 10.74 -9.53 -18.62
CA ALA A 914 12.05 -9.35 -19.22
C ALA A 914 13.14 -10.16 -18.52
N VAL A 915 13.16 -10.21 -17.18
CA VAL A 915 14.17 -10.99 -16.44
C VAL A 915 13.94 -12.50 -16.63
N LEU A 916 12.68 -12.95 -16.60
CA LEU A 916 12.29 -14.34 -16.90
C LEU A 916 12.73 -14.73 -18.32
N SER A 917 12.40 -13.90 -19.32
CA SER A 917 12.73 -14.14 -20.73
C SER A 917 14.25 -14.15 -20.96
N ARG A 918 15.00 -13.24 -20.34
CA ARG A 918 16.46 -13.18 -20.47
C ARG A 918 17.14 -14.42 -19.90
N ALA A 919 16.72 -14.87 -18.73
CA ALA A 919 17.26 -16.08 -18.12
C ALA A 919 16.86 -17.33 -18.91
N LEU A 920 15.63 -17.41 -19.42
CA LEU A 920 15.17 -18.49 -20.30
C LEU A 920 15.97 -18.55 -21.59
N ALA A 921 16.17 -17.41 -22.26
CA ALA A 921 16.99 -17.32 -23.47
C ALA A 921 18.44 -17.78 -23.19
N ALA A 922 19.03 -17.35 -22.07
CA ALA A 922 20.35 -17.83 -21.66
C ALA A 922 20.38 -19.33 -21.35
N SER A 923 19.24 -19.94 -20.97
CA SER A 923 19.13 -21.36 -20.63
C SER A 923 19.08 -22.31 -21.82
N GLY A 924 18.74 -21.81 -23.01
CA GLY A 924 18.58 -22.62 -24.22
C GLY A 924 17.37 -23.56 -24.22
N TYR A 925 16.53 -23.53 -23.18
CA TYR A 925 15.27 -24.27 -23.13
C TYR A 925 14.12 -23.49 -23.73
N ARG A 926 13.11 -24.22 -24.23
CA ARG A 926 11.84 -23.64 -24.67
C ARG A 926 10.93 -23.36 -23.48
N PRO A 927 10.05 -22.36 -23.56
CA PRO A 927 9.06 -22.04 -22.52
C PRO A 927 8.32 -23.25 -21.93
N GLY A 928 7.78 -24.12 -22.79
CA GLY A 928 7.00 -25.29 -22.38
C GLY A 928 7.82 -26.43 -21.75
N GLU A 929 9.15 -26.37 -21.78
CA GLU A 929 10.02 -27.38 -21.16
C GLU A 929 10.25 -27.12 -19.67
N VAL A 930 10.02 -25.90 -19.20
CA VAL A 930 10.06 -25.57 -17.77
C VAL A 930 8.80 -26.11 -17.10
N GLY A 931 8.96 -27.23 -16.39
CA GLY A 931 7.86 -27.97 -15.76
C GLY A 931 7.55 -27.57 -14.32
N TYR A 932 8.40 -26.74 -13.71
CA TYR A 932 8.21 -26.24 -12.35
C TYR A 932 8.72 -24.80 -12.22
N VAL A 933 8.00 -23.94 -11.51
CA VAL A 933 8.45 -22.61 -11.13
C VAL A 933 8.37 -22.47 -9.62
N GLU A 934 9.53 -22.29 -8.98
CA GLU A 934 9.63 -21.79 -7.61
C GLU A 934 9.41 -20.28 -7.65
N ALA A 935 8.20 -19.87 -7.32
CA ALA A 935 7.82 -18.48 -7.33
C ALA A 935 8.35 -17.72 -6.11
N ASN A 936 8.51 -16.41 -6.27
CA ASN A 936 8.74 -15.48 -5.19
C ASN A 936 7.55 -15.55 -4.23
N ALA A 937 6.30 -15.42 -4.71
CA ALA A 937 5.07 -15.62 -3.95
C ALA A 937 5.06 -14.78 -2.66
N SER A 938 4.85 -13.47 -2.80
CA SER A 938 5.04 -12.52 -1.68
C SER A 938 3.98 -12.68 -0.58
N GLY A 939 2.87 -13.34 -0.88
CA GLY A 939 1.72 -13.49 0.01
C GLY A 939 0.78 -12.28 0.00
N SER A 940 0.89 -11.41 -1.01
CA SER A 940 -0.04 -10.30 -1.27
C SER A 940 -0.83 -10.56 -2.56
N PRO A 941 -2.17 -10.39 -2.55
CA PRO A 941 -3.02 -10.69 -3.71
C PRO A 941 -2.58 -10.03 -5.01
N VAL A 942 -2.19 -8.75 -4.97
CA VAL A 942 -1.84 -7.98 -6.17
C VAL A 942 -0.51 -8.44 -6.76
N THR A 943 0.51 -8.59 -5.92
CA THR A 943 1.85 -8.95 -6.39
C THR A 943 1.93 -10.42 -6.81
N ASP A 944 1.18 -11.31 -6.14
CA ASP A 944 1.05 -12.71 -6.54
C ASP A 944 0.39 -12.83 -7.93
N LEU A 945 -0.63 -12.01 -8.20
CA LEU A 945 -1.29 -11.94 -9.50
C LEU A 945 -0.33 -11.46 -10.61
N ILE A 946 0.46 -10.43 -10.36
CA ILE A 946 1.47 -9.91 -11.30
C ILE A 946 2.50 -10.99 -11.63
N GLU A 947 2.99 -11.70 -10.62
CA GLU A 947 3.95 -12.78 -10.82
C GLU A 947 3.36 -13.94 -11.66
N LEU A 948 2.11 -14.34 -11.39
CA LEU A 948 1.42 -15.37 -12.18
C LEU A 948 1.25 -14.95 -13.64
N LYS A 949 0.95 -13.68 -13.90
CA LYS A 949 0.87 -13.13 -15.25
C LYS A 949 2.22 -13.12 -15.95
N ALA A 950 3.29 -12.75 -15.25
CA ALA A 950 4.65 -12.79 -15.78
C ALA A 950 5.05 -14.22 -16.17
N ILE A 951 4.79 -15.19 -15.28
CA ILE A 951 5.05 -16.61 -15.53
C ILE A 951 4.22 -17.10 -16.73
N ARG A 952 2.93 -16.77 -16.79
CA ARG A 952 2.05 -17.18 -17.90
C ARG A 952 2.55 -16.64 -19.23
N ALA A 953 2.87 -15.35 -19.28
CA ALA A 953 3.33 -14.67 -20.49
C ALA A 953 4.64 -15.28 -21.02
N VAL A 954 5.60 -15.63 -20.15
CA VAL A 954 6.89 -16.15 -20.60
C VAL A 954 6.88 -17.65 -20.84
N TYR A 955 6.29 -18.42 -19.91
CA TYR A 955 6.39 -19.88 -19.94
C TYR A 955 5.22 -20.58 -20.63
N ARG A 956 4.08 -19.91 -20.78
CA ARG A 956 2.81 -20.52 -21.22
C ARG A 956 2.03 -19.71 -22.26
N ALA A 957 2.62 -18.68 -22.87
CA ALA A 957 1.96 -17.95 -23.95
C ALA A 957 1.60 -18.85 -25.15
N GLU A 958 2.49 -19.78 -25.51
CA GLU A 958 2.35 -20.67 -26.67
C GLU A 958 2.30 -22.16 -26.28
N SER A 959 2.10 -22.47 -25.00
CA SER A 959 2.14 -23.85 -24.50
C SER A 959 1.01 -24.12 -23.52
N THR A 960 0.29 -25.21 -23.76
CA THR A 960 -0.74 -25.77 -22.86
C THR A 960 -0.18 -26.81 -21.90
N ALA A 961 1.13 -27.06 -21.91
CA ALA A 961 1.75 -28.02 -21.01
C ALA A 961 1.56 -27.59 -19.56
N ASP A 962 1.30 -28.54 -18.66
CA ASP A 962 1.15 -28.23 -17.24
C ASP A 962 2.43 -27.58 -16.68
N CYS A 963 2.27 -26.57 -15.83
CA CYS A 963 3.32 -25.92 -15.07
C CYS A 963 3.02 -26.08 -13.59
N VAL A 964 3.87 -26.80 -12.85
CA VAL A 964 3.71 -26.85 -11.40
C VAL A 964 4.31 -25.59 -10.78
N LEU A 965 3.54 -24.93 -9.93
CA LEU A 965 4.00 -23.77 -9.16
C LEU A 965 4.21 -24.16 -7.70
N GLY A 966 5.14 -23.47 -7.03
CA GLY A 966 5.33 -23.60 -5.60
C GLY A 966 6.17 -22.48 -5.02
N SER A 967 6.27 -22.45 -3.70
CA SER A 967 7.15 -21.57 -2.93
C SER A 967 7.57 -22.26 -1.64
N VAL A 968 8.75 -21.94 -1.10
CA VAL A 968 9.23 -22.39 0.22
C VAL A 968 8.51 -21.68 1.36
N LYS A 969 7.95 -20.49 1.11
CA LYS A 969 7.48 -19.58 2.16
C LYS A 969 6.36 -20.15 3.04
N PRO A 970 5.40 -20.93 2.51
CA PRO A 970 4.43 -21.63 3.35
C PRO A 970 5.04 -22.64 4.34
N ASN A 971 6.20 -23.21 4.00
CA ASN A 971 6.89 -24.18 4.86
C ASN A 971 7.72 -23.49 5.94
N ILE A 972 8.44 -22.41 5.62
CA ILE A 972 9.46 -21.86 6.52
C ILE A 972 9.26 -20.38 6.89
N GLY A 973 8.24 -19.70 6.35
CA GLY A 973 8.13 -18.24 6.36
C GLY A 973 9.01 -17.58 5.30
N HIS A 974 9.21 -16.27 5.39
CA HIS A 974 9.98 -15.46 4.45
C HIS A 974 11.38 -15.15 5.00
N PRO A 975 12.43 -15.89 4.57
CA PRO A 975 13.77 -15.77 5.15
C PRO A 975 14.59 -14.61 4.55
N GLN A 976 13.91 -13.58 4.02
CA GLN A 976 14.50 -12.32 3.55
C GLN A 976 15.71 -12.52 2.63
N CYS A 977 16.92 -12.09 3.00
CA CYS A 977 18.12 -12.20 2.17
C CYS A 977 18.52 -13.65 1.86
N ALA A 978 18.06 -14.63 2.66
CA ALA A 978 18.30 -16.05 2.46
C ALA A 978 17.21 -16.74 1.59
N GLU A 979 16.19 -16.01 1.12
CA GLU A 979 15.09 -16.58 0.31
C GLU A 979 15.60 -17.25 -0.96
N GLY A 980 16.41 -16.52 -1.74
CA GLY A 980 16.90 -17.01 -3.01
C GLY A 980 17.65 -18.34 -2.88
N VAL A 981 18.48 -18.49 -1.83
CA VAL A 981 19.22 -19.74 -1.60
C VAL A 981 18.34 -20.85 -1.03
N ALA A 982 17.32 -20.52 -0.22
CA ALA A 982 16.35 -21.50 0.27
C ALA A 982 15.55 -22.15 -0.86
N GLY A 983 15.09 -21.34 -1.82
CA GLY A 983 14.43 -21.80 -3.04
C GLY A 983 15.38 -22.57 -3.96
N LEU A 984 16.60 -22.07 -4.14
CA LEU A 984 17.62 -22.73 -4.98
C LEU A 984 17.96 -24.13 -4.47
N ILE A 985 18.17 -24.30 -3.17
CA ILE A 985 18.46 -25.60 -2.54
C ILE A 985 17.26 -26.54 -2.70
N LYS A 986 16.03 -26.08 -2.41
CA LYS A 986 14.81 -26.88 -2.64
C LYS A 986 14.73 -27.41 -4.07
N VAL A 987 14.88 -26.51 -5.05
CA VAL A 987 14.80 -26.87 -6.47
C VAL A 987 15.93 -27.82 -6.88
N ALA A 988 17.16 -27.58 -6.44
CA ALA A 988 18.28 -28.47 -6.71
C ALA A 988 18.05 -29.88 -6.15
N MET A 989 17.50 -29.99 -4.94
CA MET A 989 17.15 -31.28 -4.34
C MET A 989 15.99 -31.98 -5.06
N MET A 990 14.96 -31.24 -5.48
CA MET A 990 13.85 -31.79 -6.29
C MET A 990 14.35 -32.35 -7.62
N LEU A 991 15.24 -31.63 -8.31
CA LEU A 991 15.86 -32.06 -9.56
C LEU A 991 16.74 -33.31 -9.37
N GLN A 992 17.58 -33.30 -8.34
CA GLN A 992 18.46 -34.42 -7.98
C GLN A 992 17.66 -35.69 -7.67
N LYS A 993 16.63 -35.56 -6.82
CA LYS A 993 15.80 -36.70 -6.39
C LYS A 993 14.77 -37.09 -7.46
N GLY A 994 14.54 -36.24 -8.46
CA GLY A 994 13.54 -36.46 -9.50
C GLY A 994 12.12 -36.49 -8.95
N ARG A 995 11.84 -35.68 -7.93
CA ARG A 995 10.54 -35.62 -7.23
C ARG A 995 10.13 -34.19 -6.94
N ARG A 996 8.83 -33.94 -6.94
CA ARG A 996 8.21 -32.67 -6.53
C ARG A 996 7.65 -32.81 -5.12
N VAL A 997 7.66 -31.70 -4.38
CA VAL A 997 7.18 -31.65 -2.99
C VAL A 997 5.82 -30.95 -2.91
N PRO A 998 4.98 -31.26 -1.91
CA PRO A 998 3.71 -30.58 -1.69
C PRO A 998 3.85 -29.06 -1.57
N TYR A 999 2.84 -28.33 -2.08
CA TYR A 999 2.63 -26.91 -1.87
C TYR A 999 1.43 -26.68 -0.94
N LEU A 1000 1.66 -25.95 0.15
CA LEU A 1000 0.69 -25.80 1.24
C LEU A 1000 -0.38 -24.75 0.97
N SER A 1001 -0.12 -23.81 0.07
CA SER A 1001 -1.07 -22.75 -0.31
C SER A 1001 -1.79 -23.10 -1.63
N GLY A 1002 -2.65 -22.19 -2.11
CA GLY A 1002 -3.48 -22.38 -3.29
C GLY A 1002 -4.62 -23.39 -3.11
N GLN A 1003 -5.07 -23.63 -1.88
CA GLN A 1003 -6.22 -24.49 -1.57
C GLN A 1003 -7.55 -23.79 -1.89
N GLN A 1004 -7.59 -22.46 -1.78
CA GLN A 1004 -8.74 -21.65 -2.18
C GLN A 1004 -8.38 -20.85 -3.43
N PRO A 1005 -9.11 -21.00 -4.55
CA PRO A 1005 -8.80 -20.31 -5.79
C PRO A 1005 -8.75 -18.79 -5.62
N PRO A 1006 -7.69 -18.11 -6.13
CA PRO A 1006 -7.61 -16.66 -6.13
C PRO A 1006 -8.78 -16.04 -6.92
N GLU A 1007 -9.23 -14.85 -6.52
CA GLU A 1007 -10.46 -14.23 -7.04
C GLU A 1007 -10.39 -13.88 -8.54
N HIS A 1008 -9.21 -13.53 -9.04
CA HIS A 1008 -9.02 -13.06 -10.42
C HIS A 1008 -8.37 -14.09 -11.36
N ILE A 1009 -8.21 -15.34 -10.91
CA ILE A 1009 -7.60 -16.41 -11.73
C ILE A 1009 -8.42 -17.70 -11.59
N ASP A 1010 -8.91 -18.19 -12.73
CA ASP A 1010 -9.43 -19.54 -12.84
C ASP A 1010 -8.27 -20.53 -12.96
N LEU A 1011 -7.90 -21.16 -11.84
CA LEU A 1011 -6.81 -22.13 -11.80
C LEU A 1011 -7.13 -23.42 -12.57
N ASP A 1012 -8.40 -23.82 -12.60
CA ASP A 1012 -8.84 -25.06 -13.27
C ASP A 1012 -8.74 -24.91 -14.79
N ALA A 1013 -9.07 -23.72 -15.30
CA ALA A 1013 -8.87 -23.36 -16.72
C ALA A 1013 -7.42 -22.97 -17.06
N SER A 1014 -6.54 -22.78 -16.07
CA SER A 1014 -5.15 -22.36 -16.28
C SER A 1014 -4.21 -23.55 -16.58
N PRO A 1015 -3.01 -23.31 -17.15
CA PRO A 1015 -1.96 -24.33 -17.26
C PRO A 1015 -1.20 -24.54 -15.92
N PHE A 1016 -1.60 -23.88 -14.84
CA PHE A 1016 -0.92 -23.95 -13.55
C PHE A 1016 -1.48 -25.04 -12.66
N ARG A 1017 -0.60 -25.75 -11.95
CA ARG A 1017 -0.92 -26.82 -11.02
C ARG A 1017 -0.17 -26.63 -9.71
N PHE A 1018 -0.76 -27.12 -8.62
CA PHE A 1018 -0.09 -27.21 -7.33
C PHE A 1018 0.05 -28.66 -6.92
N GLU A 1019 1.25 -29.05 -6.53
CA GLU A 1019 1.49 -30.40 -6.04
C GLU A 1019 0.91 -30.52 -4.62
N ARG A 1020 0.14 -31.59 -4.34
CA ARG A 1020 -0.49 -31.80 -3.02
C ARG A 1020 0.20 -32.85 -2.19
N THR A 1021 0.96 -33.73 -2.84
CA THR A 1021 1.67 -34.85 -2.22
C THR A 1021 3.03 -35.02 -2.90
N GLU A 1022 4.03 -35.59 -2.21
CA GLU A 1022 5.33 -35.82 -2.85
C GLU A 1022 5.21 -36.78 -4.06
N ALA A 1023 5.41 -36.28 -5.27
CA ALA A 1023 5.20 -37.04 -6.51
C ALA A 1023 6.48 -37.17 -7.35
N PRO A 1024 6.64 -38.24 -8.15
CA PRO A 1024 7.71 -38.31 -9.14
C PRO A 1024 7.62 -37.16 -10.16
N TRP A 1025 8.77 -36.62 -10.57
CA TRP A 1025 8.82 -35.58 -11.60
C TRP A 1025 8.90 -36.23 -12.98
N HIS A 1026 7.75 -36.32 -13.65
CA HIS A 1026 7.64 -36.83 -15.02
C HIS A 1026 8.00 -35.78 -16.09
N GLY A 1027 8.58 -36.22 -17.21
CA GLY A 1027 8.96 -35.35 -18.32
C GLY A 1027 10.28 -34.58 -18.12
N PRO A 1028 10.52 -33.49 -18.88
CA PRO A 1028 11.70 -32.65 -18.71
C PRO A 1028 11.83 -32.12 -17.28
N ARG A 1029 12.97 -32.41 -16.65
CA ARG A 1029 13.30 -31.93 -15.30
C ARG A 1029 14.01 -30.58 -15.40
N VAL A 1030 13.24 -29.56 -15.75
CA VAL A 1030 13.69 -28.17 -15.86
C VAL A 1030 12.81 -27.32 -14.96
N ALA A 1031 13.45 -26.52 -14.12
CA ALA A 1031 12.84 -25.67 -13.12
C ALA A 1031 13.23 -24.22 -13.36
N ALA A 1032 12.38 -23.31 -12.93
CA ALA A 1032 12.71 -21.90 -12.79
C ALA A 1032 12.56 -21.46 -11.33
N LEU A 1033 13.25 -20.39 -10.95
CA LEU A 1033 13.21 -19.78 -9.63
C LEU A 1033 13.18 -18.27 -9.77
N ASN A 1034 12.15 -17.65 -9.18
CA ASN A 1034 11.98 -16.20 -9.09
C ASN A 1034 12.44 -15.72 -7.71
N SER A 1035 13.07 -14.54 -7.65
CA SER A 1035 13.30 -13.82 -6.39
C SER A 1035 13.29 -12.32 -6.65
N PHE A 1036 12.34 -11.62 -6.03
CA PHE A 1036 12.06 -10.20 -6.28
C PHE A 1036 12.26 -9.42 -4.97
N GLY A 1037 13.25 -8.54 -4.96
CA GLY A 1037 13.61 -7.73 -3.81
C GLY A 1037 12.77 -6.45 -3.70
N ASP A 1038 12.49 -6.05 -2.47
CA ASP A 1038 12.07 -4.68 -2.17
C ASP A 1038 13.09 -3.68 -2.74
N GLY A 1039 12.63 -2.60 -3.36
CA GLY A 1039 13.45 -1.73 -4.23
C GLY A 1039 13.50 -2.15 -5.70
N GLY A 1040 12.74 -3.18 -6.09
CA GLY A 1040 12.49 -3.58 -7.48
C GLY A 1040 13.61 -4.38 -8.14
N THR A 1041 14.59 -4.89 -7.40
CA THR A 1041 15.65 -5.74 -8.00
C THR A 1041 15.12 -7.15 -8.20
N ASN A 1042 15.08 -7.60 -9.46
CA ASN A 1042 14.57 -8.93 -9.77
C ASN A 1042 15.70 -9.86 -10.19
N ALA A 1043 15.65 -11.10 -9.72
CA ALA A 1043 16.52 -12.17 -10.15
C ALA A 1043 15.71 -13.39 -10.59
N HIS A 1044 16.14 -14.02 -11.68
CA HIS A 1044 15.51 -15.21 -12.22
C HIS A 1044 16.57 -16.25 -12.59
N VAL A 1045 16.34 -17.51 -12.21
CA VAL A 1045 17.24 -18.63 -12.51
C VAL A 1045 16.47 -19.75 -13.20
N VAL A 1046 17.09 -20.37 -14.21
CA VAL A 1046 16.63 -21.62 -14.84
C VAL A 1046 17.63 -22.73 -14.50
N LEU A 1047 17.13 -23.82 -13.94
CA LEU A 1047 17.90 -24.99 -13.52
C LEU A 1047 17.41 -26.25 -14.24
N ALA A 1048 18.31 -27.21 -14.46
CA ALA A 1048 17.97 -28.51 -15.00
C ALA A 1048 18.61 -29.64 -14.19
N ALA A 1049 17.97 -30.81 -14.19
CA ALA A 1049 18.53 -32.01 -13.61
C ALA A 1049 19.76 -32.45 -14.40
N TRP A 1050 20.81 -32.85 -13.68
CA TRP A 1050 21.94 -33.54 -14.27
C TRP A 1050 21.60 -35.03 -14.45
N THR A 1051 21.75 -35.54 -15.66
CA THR A 1051 21.67 -36.98 -15.92
C THR A 1051 23.03 -37.42 -16.43
N GLU A 1052 23.68 -38.34 -15.71
CA GLU A 1052 24.93 -38.92 -16.15
C GLU A 1052 24.74 -39.64 -17.49
N GLN A 1053 25.67 -39.41 -18.43
CA GLN A 1053 25.66 -40.13 -19.68
C GLN A 1053 25.88 -41.63 -19.42
N GLN A 1054 25.09 -42.49 -20.09
CA GLN A 1054 25.17 -43.95 -20.00
C GLN A 1054 26.52 -44.56 -20.47
N GLY A 1055 27.54 -43.75 -20.78
CA GLY A 1055 28.92 -44.19 -21.08
C GLY A 1055 29.98 -43.81 -20.03
N GLN A 1056 29.64 -43.00 -19.01
CA GLN A 1056 30.58 -42.55 -17.96
C GLN A 1056 30.48 -43.32 -16.63
N GLN A 1057 29.64 -44.37 -16.56
CA GLN A 1057 29.47 -45.22 -15.37
C GLN A 1057 30.73 -46.01 -14.95
N GLY A 1058 31.88 -45.81 -15.60
CA GLY A 1058 33.13 -46.50 -15.33
C GLY A 1058 34.32 -45.63 -14.91
N GLN A 1059 34.19 -44.31 -14.74
CA GLN A 1059 35.34 -43.48 -14.32
C GLN A 1059 35.58 -43.61 -12.81
N GLN A 1060 36.66 -44.33 -12.45
CA GLN A 1060 37.29 -44.26 -11.14
C GLN A 1060 37.67 -42.79 -10.84
N GLY A 1061 37.31 -42.28 -9.65
CA GLY A 1061 37.76 -40.96 -9.17
C GLY A 1061 36.69 -39.91 -8.89
N ARG A 1062 35.39 -40.26 -8.89
CA ARG A 1062 34.34 -39.30 -8.55
C ARG A 1062 34.37 -38.91 -7.07
N ARG A 1063 34.33 -37.61 -6.78
CA ARG A 1063 34.27 -37.09 -5.40
C ARG A 1063 32.98 -37.55 -4.73
N ILE A 1064 33.11 -37.99 -3.49
CA ILE A 1064 31.99 -38.38 -2.62
C ILE A 1064 31.89 -37.39 -1.46
N PRO A 1065 30.68 -37.13 -0.94
CA PRO A 1065 30.52 -36.31 0.25
C PRO A 1065 31.40 -36.80 1.40
N LEU A 1066 32.10 -35.88 2.04
CA LEU A 1066 32.87 -36.13 3.24
C LEU A 1066 31.94 -36.07 4.47
N PRO A 1067 32.23 -36.84 5.52
CA PRO A 1067 31.47 -36.74 6.77
C PRO A 1067 31.61 -35.32 7.35
N ARG A 1068 30.48 -34.76 7.80
CA ARG A 1068 30.48 -33.47 8.50
C ARG A 1068 31.30 -33.61 9.79
N PRO A 1069 32.24 -32.70 10.09
CA PRO A 1069 32.98 -32.74 11.34
C PRO A 1069 32.06 -32.54 12.53
N ALA A 1070 32.34 -33.24 13.62
CA ALA A 1070 31.64 -33.05 14.89
C ALA A 1070 32.13 -31.74 15.53
N LEU A 1071 31.23 -30.77 15.66
CA LEU A 1071 31.51 -29.47 16.26
C LEU A 1071 31.05 -29.47 17.73
N ALA A 1072 31.91 -29.05 18.64
CA ALA A 1072 31.61 -28.86 20.06
C ALA A 1072 30.88 -27.53 20.26
N ARG A 1073 29.68 -27.43 19.68
CA ARG A 1073 28.87 -26.21 19.70
C ARG A 1073 28.49 -25.84 21.13
N ARG A 1074 28.55 -24.53 21.40
CA ARG A 1074 28.05 -23.94 22.63
C ARG A 1074 27.45 -22.58 22.33
N ARG A 1075 26.55 -22.13 23.20
CA ARG A 1075 26.07 -20.75 23.16
C ARG A 1075 27.24 -19.81 23.42
N ILE A 1076 27.43 -18.85 22.53
CA ILE A 1076 28.39 -17.76 22.75
C ILE A 1076 27.66 -16.74 23.62
N GLU A 1077 27.79 -16.89 24.94
CA GLU A 1077 27.11 -16.03 25.91
C GLU A 1077 27.59 -14.60 25.80
N SER A 1078 26.63 -13.69 25.72
CA SER A 1078 26.82 -12.33 26.19
C SER A 1078 26.96 -12.33 27.71
N ALA A 1079 28.14 -12.07 28.24
CA ALA A 1079 28.23 -11.62 29.62
C ALA A 1079 27.54 -10.25 29.72
N GLY A 1080 26.31 -10.21 30.24
CA GLY A 1080 25.51 -8.99 30.49
C GLY A 1080 24.29 -8.86 29.60
#